data_AF-A0A2P6TCP5-F1
#
_entry.id   AF-A0A2P6TCP5-F1
#
_cell.length_a   1.000
_cell.length_b   1.000
_cell.length_c   1.000
_cell.angle_alpha   90.00
_cell.angle_beta   90.00
_cell.angle_gamma   90.00
#
_symmetry.space_group_name_H-M   'P 1'
#
loop_
_entity.id
_entity.type
_entity.pdbx_description
1 polymer ?
#
loop_
_entity_poly.entity_id
_entity_poly.type
_entity_poly.pdbx_seq_one_letter_code
_entity_poly.pdbx_strand_id
1 'polypeptide(L)'
;MASLTAAARPQAVTGEYTGFRANKQMLGRAEVDFHSAVARATTTGRAGSRQVTVSAKKLRVAINGFGRIGRQFLRCWEGRTNSNLEVVCVNDSGGVKQASHLLKYDSTMGTFAADVKVTGEDSFSINGKEIKVVSSRDPTKLPWGAMNIDLVIEGTGVFIDEAGAGKHIEAGAKKVLITAPAKGSGIPTYVVGVNEADYKHTDAIISNASCTTNCLAPFVKVLDEKFGIVKGTMTTTHSYTGDQRLLDASHRDLRRARAAALNIVPTTTGAAKAVALVLPKLKGKLNGVALRVPTPTVSVVDLVVQVEKKTFAEEVNEAFREAANGPLKGILAVSDEPLVSCDYRMTNVSSTIDAALTMVMGDDMVKVVAWYDNEWGYSQRVVDLAEGVELLPDHLLVRILGALSLRERQRAALVSRRWHGCAHAPELCRDVAVDMHLSFRGAGPFWELRREHLPSLAAWLERHGQHVRRLSLAVSTMGSKELLAQQLAQCMSAAAASMPQLEVLLISWRAGVLYEITWMPHLPHSLRELSLAVNGWEQGFELTSTLSGLTQLTKLVLGGTHVIVEEGVQLPPSIRHLAIIGHQDDSPLQPQLSSLTCLDTLVVGHTTGWLKDVGVCTTLGRLTRLEYERLALPDWMAHLTGLQHLALHGIYEDDTFRAAAFERQLAGGLQHLIGLTSLLLANYQPLSGSPPPTLAGLSRLQRLCFLAQEGPLPLGPYSASLRVLGASAACLTRSTALLAACVSLEHWVLD
;
A
#
# COMPACT_ATOMS: atom_id res chain seq x y z
N MET A 1 59.90 -32.81 -22.12
CA MET A 1 59.50 -34.16 -22.57
C MET A 1 58.03 -34.34 -22.16
N ALA A 2 57.09 -34.14 -23.10
CA ALA A 2 56.28 -35.18 -23.77
C ALA A 2 55.30 -35.88 -22.78
N SER A 3 54.00 -35.55 -22.69
CA SER A 3 52.83 -35.73 -23.61
C SER A 3 52.21 -37.14 -23.62
N LEU A 4 50.87 -37.16 -23.86
CA LEU A 4 49.94 -38.28 -24.22
C LEU A 4 49.14 -38.83 -23.02
N THR A 5 47.81 -39.09 -23.05
CA THR A 5 46.79 -39.25 -24.12
C THR A 5 45.38 -39.31 -23.48
N ALA A 6 44.34 -38.68 -24.06
CA ALA A 6 43.17 -39.26 -24.77
C ALA A 6 42.35 -40.36 -24.04
N ALA A 7 41.04 -40.58 -24.19
CA ALA A 7 39.86 -39.88 -24.70
C ALA A 7 38.62 -40.81 -24.46
N ALA A 8 37.41 -40.28 -24.69
CA ALA A 8 36.19 -40.95 -25.17
C ALA A 8 35.03 -41.29 -24.19
N ARG A 9 33.90 -40.61 -24.45
CA ARG A 9 32.51 -41.06 -24.21
C ARG A 9 32.07 -42.02 -25.33
N PRO A 10 30.91 -42.68 -25.17
CA PRO A 10 29.93 -42.69 -26.26
C PRO A 10 28.48 -42.38 -25.84
N GLN A 11 27.70 -42.01 -26.86
CA GLN A 11 26.32 -41.54 -26.88
C GLN A 11 25.25 -42.65 -26.86
N ALA A 12 24.01 -42.21 -26.62
CA ALA A 12 22.73 -42.92 -26.62
C ALA A 12 22.29 -43.50 -27.97
N VAL A 13 21.41 -44.53 -27.93
CA VAL A 13 20.36 -44.80 -28.93
C VAL A 13 19.13 -45.47 -28.27
N THR A 14 17.98 -45.10 -28.82
CA THR A 14 16.54 -45.39 -28.62
C THR A 14 16.06 -46.84 -28.79
N GLY A 15 14.85 -47.14 -28.29
CA GLY A 15 14.04 -48.28 -28.74
C GLY A 15 12.67 -48.40 -28.04
N GLU A 16 11.60 -48.08 -28.76
CA GLU A 16 10.19 -48.34 -28.44
C GLU A 16 9.84 -49.84 -28.56
N TYR A 17 8.82 -50.32 -27.83
CA TYR A 17 7.96 -51.41 -28.30
C TYR A 17 6.53 -51.26 -27.77
N THR A 18 5.60 -51.54 -28.67
CA THR A 18 4.15 -51.38 -28.65
C THR A 18 3.45 -52.72 -28.36
N GLY A 19 2.17 -52.69 -27.95
CA GLY A 19 1.25 -53.78 -28.32
C GLY A 19 -0.01 -54.04 -27.47
N PHE A 20 -1.16 -53.72 -28.08
CA PHE A 20 -2.40 -54.52 -28.18
C PHE A 20 -3.63 -54.32 -27.24
N ARG A 21 -4.62 -53.61 -27.83
CA ARG A 21 -6.05 -53.91 -28.10
C ARG A 21 -6.94 -54.60 -27.03
N ALA A 22 -8.12 -54.01 -26.73
CA ALA A 22 -9.42 -54.27 -27.42
C ALA A 22 -10.65 -53.68 -26.65
N ASN A 23 -11.60 -53.07 -27.40
CA ASN A 23 -13.10 -53.00 -27.29
C ASN A 23 -13.79 -53.24 -25.92
N LYS A 24 -14.91 -52.59 -25.51
CA LYS A 24 -16.16 -52.20 -26.21
C LYS A 24 -17.05 -51.29 -25.31
N GLN A 25 -18.05 -50.62 -25.89
CA GLN A 25 -19.05 -49.71 -25.29
C GLN A 25 -19.93 -50.32 -24.15
N MET A 26 -20.35 -49.52 -23.16
CA MET A 26 -21.75 -49.02 -23.00
C MET A 26 -21.99 -48.24 -21.68
N LEU A 27 -22.65 -47.07 -21.85
CA LEU A 27 -23.65 -46.36 -21.02
C LEU A 27 -23.57 -46.32 -19.47
N GLY A 28 -23.55 -45.08 -18.95
CA GLY A 28 -24.02 -44.73 -17.60
C GLY A 28 -23.66 -43.29 -17.21
N ARG A 29 -24.64 -42.38 -17.17
CA ARG A 29 -24.51 -40.98 -16.72
C ARG A 29 -24.33 -40.89 -15.20
N ALA A 30 -23.41 -40.02 -14.74
CA ALA A 30 -23.65 -38.87 -13.85
C ALA A 30 -22.39 -38.54 -13.00
N GLU A 31 -22.00 -37.26 -13.08
CA GLU A 31 -21.30 -36.39 -12.11
C GLU A 31 -20.16 -36.96 -11.25
N VAL A 32 -18.93 -36.41 -11.37
CA VAL A 32 -18.27 -35.63 -10.29
C VAL A 32 -17.09 -34.78 -10.84
N ASP A 33 -17.00 -33.56 -10.30
CA ASP A 33 -15.82 -32.79 -9.86
C ASP A 33 -14.80 -32.14 -10.81
N PHE A 34 -14.90 -30.81 -10.86
CA PHE A 34 -14.01 -29.85 -11.54
C PHE A 34 -12.71 -29.56 -10.76
N HIS A 35 -12.51 -30.17 -9.59
CA HIS A 35 -11.32 -29.93 -8.75
C HIS A 35 -10.02 -30.60 -9.22
N SER A 36 -9.96 -31.23 -10.40
CA SER A 36 -8.81 -32.04 -10.83
C SER A 36 -8.06 -31.58 -12.10
N ALA A 37 -8.36 -30.42 -12.70
CA ALA A 37 -7.80 -30.05 -14.01
C ALA A 37 -7.06 -28.68 -14.11
N VAL A 38 -6.46 -28.17 -13.02
CA VAL A 38 -5.55 -27.00 -13.09
C VAL A 38 -4.11 -27.34 -12.68
N ALA A 39 -3.78 -28.63 -12.61
CA ALA A 39 -2.40 -29.10 -12.58
C ALA A 39 -2.03 -29.67 -13.96
N ARG A 40 -1.20 -28.94 -14.70
CA ARG A 40 -0.47 -29.25 -15.97
C ARG A 40 -1.01 -28.55 -17.22
N ALA A 41 -0.45 -27.39 -17.53
CA ALA A 41 0.06 -27.05 -18.86
C ALA A 41 0.86 -25.74 -18.82
N THR A 42 2.18 -25.85 -18.86
CA THR A 42 3.14 -24.76 -19.08
C THR A 42 3.46 -24.62 -20.57
N THR A 43 3.74 -23.37 -20.98
CA THR A 43 4.67 -22.89 -22.03
C THR A 43 4.35 -23.07 -23.53
N THR A 44 4.17 -21.94 -24.24
CA THR A 44 5.07 -21.37 -25.30
C THR A 44 4.35 -20.23 -26.05
N GLY A 45 4.84 -18.99 -26.05
CA GLY A 45 5.43 -18.38 -27.25
C GLY A 45 5.23 -16.85 -27.29
N ARG A 46 6.29 -16.11 -27.62
CA ARG A 46 6.44 -14.63 -27.60
C ARG A 46 5.60 -13.89 -28.66
N ALA A 47 5.00 -12.76 -28.30
CA ALA A 47 4.92 -11.55 -29.14
C ALA A 47 4.85 -10.29 -28.24
N GLY A 48 5.67 -9.29 -28.54
CA GLY A 48 6.08 -8.24 -27.61
C GLY A 48 4.98 -7.32 -27.08
N SER A 49 4.95 -7.16 -25.76
CA SER A 49 4.40 -5.98 -25.10
C SER A 49 5.56 -5.12 -24.59
N ARG A 50 5.55 -3.85 -24.96
CA ARG A 50 6.42 -2.82 -24.42
C ARG A 50 6.00 -2.66 -22.94
N GLN A 51 6.74 -3.29 -22.03
CA GLN A 51 6.56 -3.05 -20.60
C GLN A 51 6.84 -1.57 -20.34
N VAL A 52 5.79 -0.81 -20.03
CA VAL A 52 5.93 0.46 -19.34
C VAL A 52 6.26 0.11 -17.90
N THR A 53 7.54 -0.05 -17.61
CA THR A 53 8.06 -0.16 -16.25
C THR A 53 7.88 1.21 -15.60
N VAL A 54 6.86 1.38 -14.77
CA VAL A 54 6.80 2.52 -13.85
C VAL A 54 7.87 2.27 -12.79
N SER A 55 9.09 2.77 -13.02
CA SER A 55 10.15 2.77 -12.01
C SER A 55 9.67 3.58 -10.82
N ALA A 56 9.56 2.95 -9.65
CA ALA A 56 9.43 3.69 -8.39
C ALA A 56 10.59 4.69 -8.29
N LYS A 57 10.30 5.94 -7.91
CA LYS A 57 11.31 7.00 -7.82
C LYS A 57 12.25 6.68 -6.65
N LYS A 58 13.51 6.35 -6.95
CA LYS A 58 14.57 6.14 -5.94
C LYS A 58 15.04 7.46 -5.33
N LEU A 59 15.56 7.39 -4.11
CA LEU A 59 16.25 8.50 -3.46
C LEU A 59 17.58 8.77 -4.14
N ARG A 60 17.82 10.02 -4.53
CA ARG A 60 19.12 10.42 -5.06
C ARG A 60 20.06 10.73 -3.90
N VAL A 61 21.09 9.90 -3.75
CA VAL A 61 22.04 9.97 -2.65
C VAL A 61 23.38 10.53 -3.13
N ALA A 62 23.93 11.48 -2.37
CA ALA A 62 25.32 11.91 -2.51
C ALA A 62 26.13 11.50 -1.28
N ILE A 63 27.41 11.15 -1.46
CA ILE A 63 28.33 10.86 -0.37
C ILE A 63 29.30 12.04 -0.24
N ASN A 64 29.29 12.72 0.91
CA ASN A 64 30.26 13.77 1.21
C ASN A 64 31.44 13.19 1.99
N GLY A 65 32.63 13.15 1.39
CA GLY A 65 33.81 12.55 2.01
C GLY A 65 33.95 11.06 1.68
N PHE A 66 34.70 10.77 0.62
CA PHE A 66 34.91 9.40 0.14
C PHE A 66 36.08 8.67 0.83
N GLY A 67 36.16 8.85 2.15
CA GLY A 67 37.07 8.14 3.04
C GLY A 67 36.67 6.67 3.24
N ARG A 68 37.16 6.06 4.32
CA ARG A 68 36.87 4.64 4.61
C ARG A 68 35.36 4.39 4.69
N ILE A 69 34.63 5.10 5.55
CA ILE A 69 33.17 4.93 5.70
C ILE A 69 32.40 5.23 4.41
N GLY A 70 32.74 6.30 3.67
CA GLY A 70 32.07 6.60 2.39
C GLY A 70 32.22 5.49 1.35
N ARG A 71 33.41 4.88 1.23
CA ARG A 71 33.64 3.75 0.33
C ARG A 71 32.93 2.48 0.81
N GLN A 72 32.94 2.23 2.11
CA GLN A 72 32.27 1.08 2.70
C GLN A 72 30.75 1.17 2.57
N PHE A 73 30.16 2.34 2.77
CA PHE A 73 28.74 2.60 2.47
C PHE A 73 28.42 2.23 1.01
N LEU A 74 29.25 2.68 0.06
CA LEU A 74 29.02 2.39 -1.36
C LEU A 74 29.15 0.90 -1.70
N ARG A 75 30.14 0.19 -1.13
CA ARG A 75 30.28 -1.26 -1.27
C ARG A 75 29.09 -2.01 -0.66
N CYS A 76 28.64 -1.61 0.53
CA CYS A 76 27.48 -2.20 1.20
C CYS A 76 26.19 -1.97 0.40
N TRP A 77 25.97 -0.76 -0.09
CA TRP A 77 24.81 -0.41 -0.91
C TRP A 77 24.76 -1.24 -2.21
N GLU A 78 25.88 -1.34 -2.92
CA GLU A 78 25.93 -2.13 -4.15
C GLU A 78 25.69 -3.63 -3.89
N GLY A 79 26.05 -4.12 -2.70
CA GLY A 79 25.77 -5.50 -2.27
C GLY A 79 24.30 -5.76 -1.92
N ARG A 80 23.43 -4.75 -1.87
CA ARG A 80 21.98 -4.93 -1.61
C ARG A 80 21.28 -5.41 -2.88
N THR A 81 20.48 -6.47 -2.76
CA THR A 81 19.67 -7.01 -3.86
C THR A 81 18.56 -6.05 -4.30
N ASN A 82 17.94 -5.37 -3.34
CA ASN A 82 16.94 -4.33 -3.54
C ASN A 82 17.31 -3.10 -2.70
N SER A 83 17.29 -1.93 -3.31
CA SER A 83 17.58 -0.66 -2.65
C SER A 83 16.71 0.45 -3.22
N ASN A 84 16.13 1.25 -2.32
CA ASN A 84 15.40 2.47 -2.65
C ASN A 84 16.36 3.65 -2.91
N LEU A 85 17.66 3.45 -2.71
CA LEU A 85 18.70 4.44 -2.91
C LEU A 85 19.30 4.33 -4.32
N GLU A 86 19.62 5.49 -4.87
CA GLU A 86 20.40 5.67 -6.08
C GLU A 86 21.58 6.59 -5.71
N VAL A 87 22.78 6.01 -5.52
CA VAL A 87 23.97 6.82 -5.29
C VAL A 87 24.41 7.42 -6.64
N VAL A 88 24.38 8.75 -6.73
CA VAL A 88 24.62 9.47 -7.99
C VAL A 88 25.88 10.32 -7.96
N CYS A 89 26.39 10.65 -6.77
CA CYS A 89 27.52 11.55 -6.62
C CYS A 89 28.37 11.24 -5.38
N VAL A 90 29.69 11.42 -5.50
CA VAL A 90 30.62 11.43 -4.39
C VAL A 90 31.45 12.72 -4.41
N ASN A 91 31.59 13.37 -3.26
CA ASN A 91 32.55 14.45 -3.08
C ASN A 91 33.87 13.90 -2.54
N ASP A 92 34.93 14.00 -3.33
CA ASP A 92 36.28 13.57 -2.96
C ASP A 92 37.36 14.51 -3.52
N SER A 93 38.26 14.95 -2.65
CA SER A 93 39.37 15.82 -3.04
C SER A 93 40.46 15.11 -3.87
N GLY A 94 40.47 13.77 -3.88
CA GLY A 94 41.41 12.97 -4.67
C GLY A 94 41.02 12.84 -6.15
N GLY A 95 39.80 13.24 -6.52
CA GLY A 95 39.27 13.13 -7.87
C GLY A 95 38.98 11.67 -8.30
N VAL A 96 38.49 11.51 -9.53
CA VAL A 96 37.92 10.25 -10.02
C VAL A 96 38.89 9.06 -9.99
N LYS A 97 40.18 9.29 -10.29
CA LYS A 97 41.20 8.23 -10.32
C LYS A 97 41.44 7.65 -8.93
N GLN A 98 41.58 8.50 -7.91
CA GLN A 98 41.81 8.03 -6.54
C GLN A 98 40.55 7.39 -5.97
N ALA A 99 39.40 8.04 -6.16
CA ALA A 99 38.11 7.53 -5.70
C ALA A 99 37.83 6.11 -6.23
N SER A 100 37.89 5.92 -7.56
CA SER A 100 37.64 4.62 -8.20
C SER A 100 38.68 3.56 -7.82
N HIS A 101 39.96 3.92 -7.73
CA HIS A 101 41.02 2.99 -7.35
C HIS A 101 40.87 2.49 -5.91
N LEU A 102 40.69 3.39 -4.95
CA LEU A 102 40.53 3.05 -3.53
C LEU A 102 39.18 2.40 -3.23
N LEU A 103 38.16 2.63 -4.08
CA LEU A 103 36.93 1.85 -4.04
C LEU A 103 37.17 0.42 -4.52
N LYS A 104 37.96 0.21 -5.58
CA LYS A 104 38.23 -1.13 -6.13
C LYS A 104 39.16 -1.95 -5.25
N TYR A 105 40.21 -1.35 -4.69
CA TYR A 105 41.25 -2.04 -3.93
C TYR A 105 41.31 -1.50 -2.48
N ASP A 106 41.01 -2.37 -1.51
CA ASP A 106 41.09 -2.03 -0.08
C ASP A 106 41.86 -3.11 0.69
N SER A 107 42.81 -2.71 1.53
CA SER A 107 43.69 -3.63 2.27
C SER A 107 42.97 -4.43 3.35
N THR A 108 41.89 -3.89 3.91
CA THR A 108 41.09 -4.58 4.92
C THR A 108 40.04 -5.46 4.29
N MET A 109 39.31 -4.94 3.30
CA MET A 109 38.10 -5.55 2.73
C MET A 109 38.38 -6.33 1.44
N GLY A 110 39.63 -6.30 0.95
CA GLY A 110 40.02 -6.90 -0.30
C GLY A 110 39.53 -6.14 -1.54
N THR A 111 39.74 -6.78 -2.69
CA THR A 111 39.30 -6.27 -3.98
C THR A 111 37.79 -6.34 -4.09
N PHE A 112 37.15 -5.22 -4.42
CA PHE A 112 35.71 -5.14 -4.54
C PHE A 112 35.22 -5.96 -5.75
N ALA A 113 34.30 -6.89 -5.51
CA ALA A 113 33.72 -7.79 -6.51
C ALA A 113 32.64 -7.10 -7.38
N ALA A 114 32.94 -5.90 -7.88
CA ALA A 114 32.12 -5.17 -8.84
C ALA A 114 32.99 -4.65 -10.00
N ASP A 115 32.37 -4.40 -11.14
CA ASP A 115 33.02 -3.78 -12.29
C ASP A 115 33.11 -2.27 -12.07
N VAL A 116 34.27 -1.81 -11.59
CA VAL A 116 34.55 -0.39 -11.33
C VAL A 116 35.37 0.17 -12.48
N LYS A 117 34.81 1.12 -13.24
CA LYS A 117 35.46 1.70 -14.42
C LYS A 117 35.38 3.22 -14.40
N VAL A 118 36.49 3.90 -14.67
CA VAL A 118 36.46 5.33 -14.98
C VAL A 118 35.80 5.52 -16.34
N THR A 119 34.74 6.31 -16.38
CA THR A 119 33.87 6.51 -17.55
C THR A 119 33.98 7.91 -18.13
N GLY A 120 34.51 8.87 -17.37
CA GLY A 120 34.77 10.24 -17.81
C GLY A 120 35.85 10.95 -16.97
N GLU A 121 36.04 12.24 -17.22
CA GLU A 121 36.99 13.06 -16.44
C GLU A 121 36.55 13.24 -14.97
N ASP A 122 35.24 13.27 -14.74
CA ASP A 122 34.60 13.51 -13.44
C ASP A 122 33.62 12.38 -13.06
N SER A 123 33.77 11.18 -13.62
CA SER A 123 32.83 10.09 -13.35
C SER A 123 33.43 8.69 -13.47
N PHE A 124 32.87 7.78 -12.68
CA PHE A 124 33.14 6.35 -12.75
C PHE A 124 31.82 5.58 -12.65
N SER A 125 31.82 4.32 -13.06
CA SER A 125 30.69 3.42 -12.94
C SER A 125 30.99 2.23 -12.03
N ILE A 126 29.93 1.68 -11.43
CA ILE A 126 29.94 0.40 -10.70
C ILE A 126 28.86 -0.48 -11.32
N ASN A 127 29.25 -1.60 -11.93
CA ASN A 127 28.31 -2.50 -12.62
C ASN A 127 27.39 -1.74 -13.62
N GLY A 128 27.94 -0.73 -14.29
CA GLY A 128 27.21 0.13 -15.23
C GLY A 128 26.40 1.27 -14.60
N LYS A 129 26.33 1.40 -13.27
CA LYS A 129 25.69 2.52 -12.58
C LYS A 129 26.66 3.70 -12.50
N GLU A 130 26.34 4.81 -13.15
CA GLU A 130 27.21 5.99 -13.24
C GLU A 130 27.19 6.82 -11.94
N ILE A 131 28.37 7.23 -11.48
CA ILE A 131 28.59 8.04 -10.29
C ILE A 131 29.47 9.23 -10.65
N LYS A 132 28.95 10.44 -10.42
CA LYS A 132 29.70 11.70 -10.57
C LYS A 132 30.66 11.88 -9.40
N VAL A 133 31.82 12.47 -9.68
CA VAL A 133 32.81 12.87 -8.69
C VAL A 133 32.92 14.39 -8.70
N VAL A 134 32.60 14.99 -7.57
CA VAL A 134 32.81 16.43 -7.33
C VAL A 134 33.94 16.62 -6.32
N SER A 135 34.51 17.81 -6.28
CA SER A 135 35.59 18.13 -5.34
C SER A 135 35.42 19.55 -4.81
N SER A 136 34.85 19.67 -3.62
CA SER A 136 34.83 20.91 -2.85
C SER A 136 35.07 20.63 -1.36
N ARG A 137 35.89 21.48 -0.73
CA ARG A 137 36.05 21.49 0.73
C ARG A 137 34.96 22.28 1.45
N ASP A 138 34.23 23.11 0.72
CA ASP A 138 33.14 23.93 1.23
C ASP A 138 31.79 23.31 0.79
N PRO A 139 31.01 22.74 1.72
CA PRO A 139 29.73 22.10 1.40
C PRO A 139 28.72 22.98 0.67
N THR A 140 28.74 24.31 0.90
CA THR A 140 27.81 25.27 0.26
C THR A 140 28.02 25.40 -1.25
N LYS A 141 29.21 25.03 -1.74
CA LYS A 141 29.57 25.07 -3.17
C LYS A 141 29.26 23.77 -3.90
N LEU A 142 28.76 22.76 -3.19
CA LEU A 142 28.42 21.46 -3.80
C LEU A 142 27.12 21.59 -4.60
N PRO A 143 27.02 20.95 -5.77
CA PRO A 143 25.89 21.15 -6.69
C PRO A 143 24.64 20.32 -6.30
N TRP A 144 24.30 20.24 -5.01
CA TRP A 144 23.24 19.35 -4.52
C TRP A 144 21.86 19.69 -5.08
N GLY A 145 21.50 20.98 -5.11
CA GLY A 145 20.25 21.45 -5.72
C GLY A 145 20.19 21.12 -7.22
N ALA A 146 21.27 21.39 -7.96
CA ALA A 146 21.34 21.09 -9.39
C ALA A 146 21.27 19.57 -9.70
N MET A 147 21.80 18.74 -8.81
CA MET A 147 21.76 17.28 -8.92
C MET A 147 20.49 16.63 -8.34
N ASN A 148 19.58 17.44 -7.77
CA ASN A 148 18.38 17.00 -7.06
C ASN A 148 18.69 15.97 -5.96
N ILE A 149 19.69 16.24 -5.11
CA ILE A 149 20.09 15.33 -4.03
C ILE A 149 19.04 15.32 -2.92
N ASP A 150 18.53 14.14 -2.61
CA ASP A 150 17.55 13.94 -1.55
C ASP A 150 18.23 13.69 -0.20
N LEU A 151 19.32 12.92 -0.20
CA LEU A 151 20.06 12.56 1.00
C LEU A 151 21.57 12.71 0.79
N VAL A 152 22.24 13.38 1.72
CA VAL A 152 23.69 13.39 1.81
C VAL A 152 24.16 12.47 2.93
N ILE A 153 25.03 11.52 2.59
CA ILE A 153 25.80 10.73 3.56
C ILE A 153 27.05 11.54 3.93
N GLU A 154 27.05 12.15 5.11
CA GLU A 154 28.16 12.95 5.61
C GLU A 154 29.21 12.05 6.27
N GLY A 155 30.24 11.73 5.48
CA GLY A 155 31.33 10.78 5.72
C GLY A 155 32.69 11.39 6.07
N THR A 156 32.79 12.73 6.19
CA THR A 156 34.07 13.42 6.45
C THR A 156 34.52 13.34 7.91
N GLY A 157 33.57 13.22 8.85
CA GLY A 157 33.82 13.36 10.29
C GLY A 157 34.12 14.79 10.74
N VAL A 158 33.98 15.78 9.84
CA VAL A 158 34.23 17.22 10.11
C VAL A 158 32.92 17.95 10.39
N PHE A 159 31.92 17.79 9.53
CA PHE A 159 30.63 18.48 9.60
C PHE A 159 29.62 17.69 10.44
N ILE A 160 29.88 17.65 11.76
CA ILE A 160 29.14 16.79 12.70
C ILE A 160 28.21 17.57 13.64
N ASP A 161 28.07 18.88 13.46
CA ASP A 161 27.11 19.74 14.16
C ASP A 161 26.07 20.30 13.19
N GLU A 162 25.03 20.93 13.74
CA GLU A 162 23.89 21.45 12.97
C GLU A 162 24.32 22.51 11.95
N ALA A 163 25.22 23.42 12.34
CA ALA A 163 25.73 24.46 11.46
C ALA A 163 26.60 23.88 10.32
N GLY A 164 27.47 22.91 10.61
CA GLY A 164 28.33 22.27 9.63
C GLY A 164 27.55 21.42 8.64
N ALA A 165 26.70 20.51 9.13
CA ALA A 165 25.88 19.65 8.29
C ALA A 165 24.79 20.45 7.55
N GLY A 166 24.25 21.51 8.15
CA GLY A 166 23.26 22.41 7.55
C GLY A 166 23.72 23.08 6.26
N LYS A 167 25.03 23.23 6.05
CA LYS A 167 25.59 23.73 4.78
C LYS A 167 25.24 22.85 3.57
N HIS A 168 25.01 21.55 3.77
CA HIS A 168 24.51 20.70 2.69
C HIS A 168 23.05 20.98 2.33
N ILE A 169 22.24 21.34 3.32
CA ILE A 169 20.85 21.77 3.09
C ILE A 169 20.85 23.11 2.34
N GLU A 170 21.71 24.04 2.73
CA GLU A 170 21.92 25.32 2.02
C GLU A 170 22.32 25.10 0.55
N ALA A 171 23.18 24.11 0.28
CA ALA A 171 23.56 23.71 -1.08
C ALA A 171 22.44 23.04 -1.89
N GLY A 172 21.29 22.75 -1.27
CA GLY A 172 20.09 22.22 -1.91
C GLY A 172 19.81 20.74 -1.67
N ALA A 173 20.52 20.07 -0.74
CA ALA A 173 20.12 18.73 -0.30
C ALA A 173 18.88 18.80 0.62
N LYS A 174 18.04 17.76 0.62
CA LYS A 174 16.83 17.73 1.47
C LYS A 174 17.09 17.20 2.88
N LYS A 175 18.08 16.31 3.03
CA LYS A 175 18.43 15.69 4.32
C LYS A 175 19.90 15.34 4.39
N VAL A 176 20.44 15.31 5.60
CA VAL A 176 21.82 14.89 5.88
C VAL A 176 21.83 13.77 6.93
N LEU A 177 22.54 12.68 6.61
CA LEU A 177 22.84 11.59 7.54
C LEU A 177 24.32 11.62 7.91
N ILE A 178 24.61 11.98 9.16
CA ILE A 178 25.97 12.04 9.71
C ILE A 178 26.43 10.64 10.12
N THR A 179 27.60 10.23 9.63
CA THR A 179 28.21 8.92 9.92
C THR A 179 29.21 8.97 11.11
N ALA A 180 28.87 9.76 12.11
CA ALA A 180 29.61 9.94 13.36
C ALA A 180 28.66 10.45 14.46
N PRO A 181 29.07 10.38 15.75
CA PRO A 181 28.34 11.05 16.82
C PRO A 181 28.20 12.53 16.54
N ALA A 182 26.97 13.02 16.53
CA ALA A 182 26.71 14.44 16.37
C ALA A 182 27.24 15.24 17.57
N LYS A 183 27.66 16.48 17.30
CA LYS A 183 28.03 17.48 18.31
C LYS A 183 26.83 18.37 18.61
N GLY A 184 26.60 18.61 19.90
CA GLY A 184 25.44 19.36 20.39
C GLY A 184 24.22 18.46 20.63
N SER A 185 23.15 19.04 21.16
CA SER A 185 21.92 18.32 21.53
C SER A 185 20.80 18.40 20.50
N GLY A 186 20.98 19.16 19.42
CA GLY A 186 19.93 19.43 18.42
C GLY A 186 19.75 18.34 17.35
N ILE A 187 20.72 17.42 17.20
CA ILE A 187 20.68 16.40 16.15
C ILE A 187 20.19 15.06 16.74
N PRO A 188 19.02 14.56 16.30
CA PRO A 188 18.52 13.26 16.74
C PRO A 188 19.43 12.13 16.25
N THR A 189 19.64 11.16 17.13
CA THR A 189 20.54 10.04 16.93
C THR A 189 19.74 8.74 16.90
N TYR A 190 20.00 7.91 15.89
CA TYR A 190 19.31 6.65 15.69
C TYR A 190 20.31 5.50 15.60
N VAL A 191 19.96 4.38 16.25
CA VAL A 191 20.65 3.10 16.14
C VAL A 191 19.60 2.06 15.73
N VAL A 192 19.82 1.43 14.57
CA VAL A 192 18.94 0.40 14.02
C VAL A 192 18.96 -0.85 14.92
N GLY A 193 17.78 -1.42 15.19
CA GLY A 193 17.49 -2.45 16.19
C GLY A 193 17.14 -1.89 17.58
N VAL A 194 17.29 -0.58 17.81
CA VAL A 194 17.17 0.04 19.14
C VAL A 194 16.04 1.08 19.16
N ASN A 195 16.20 2.19 18.44
CA ASN A 195 15.28 3.33 18.48
C ASN A 195 14.91 3.87 17.09
N GLU A 196 15.12 3.10 16.03
CA GLU A 196 14.73 3.48 14.66
C GLU A 196 13.23 3.76 14.53
N ALA A 197 12.40 3.16 15.38
CA ALA A 197 10.96 3.44 15.43
C ALA A 197 10.63 4.88 15.88
N ASP A 198 11.57 5.57 16.54
CA ASP A 198 11.44 6.98 16.92
C ASP A 198 11.91 7.95 15.82
N TYR A 199 12.33 7.45 14.66
CA TYR A 199 12.75 8.27 13.52
C TYR A 199 11.63 9.21 13.05
N LYS A 200 11.98 10.47 12.80
CA LYS A 200 11.07 11.48 12.23
C LYS A 200 11.61 12.01 10.91
N HIS A 201 10.79 11.92 9.86
CA HIS A 201 11.20 12.42 8.54
C HIS A 201 11.39 13.94 8.49
N THR A 202 10.78 14.67 9.43
CA THR A 202 10.96 16.13 9.57
C THR A 202 12.37 16.52 9.98
N ASP A 203 13.16 15.60 10.54
CA ASP A 203 14.48 15.91 11.05
C ASP A 203 15.46 16.03 9.87
N ALA A 204 15.78 17.26 9.48
CA ALA A 204 16.62 17.53 8.29
C ALA A 204 18.05 16.99 8.42
N ILE A 205 18.55 16.86 9.65
CA ILE A 205 19.89 16.37 9.96
C ILE A 205 19.76 15.30 11.03
N ILE A 206 20.31 14.11 10.77
CA ILE A 206 20.25 12.97 11.68
C ILE A 206 21.65 12.34 11.84
N SER A 207 21.88 11.60 12.91
CA SER A 207 23.14 10.89 13.16
C SER A 207 22.92 9.39 13.31
N ASN A 208 23.81 8.59 12.69
CA ASN A 208 23.89 7.14 12.91
C ASN A 208 24.78 6.75 14.10
N ALA A 209 25.02 7.68 15.04
CA ALA A 209 25.94 7.49 16.16
C ALA A 209 27.37 7.06 15.71
N SER A 210 28.11 6.38 16.60
CA SER A 210 29.41 5.76 16.28
C SER A 210 29.27 4.26 16.02
N CYS A 211 30.32 3.66 15.45
CA CYS A 211 30.45 2.21 15.33
C CYS A 211 30.37 1.50 16.70
N THR A 212 31.03 2.01 17.73
CA THR A 212 30.96 1.44 19.08
C THR A 212 29.56 1.57 19.69
N THR A 213 28.85 2.67 19.45
CA THR A 213 27.46 2.82 19.93
C THR A 213 26.52 1.84 19.24
N ASN A 214 26.68 1.64 17.91
CA ASN A 214 25.90 0.64 17.17
C ASN A 214 26.19 -0.79 17.64
N CYS A 215 27.42 -1.09 18.06
CA CYS A 215 27.74 -2.37 18.70
C CYS A 215 27.12 -2.48 20.10
N LEU A 216 27.28 -1.44 20.94
CA LEU A 216 26.94 -1.51 22.36
C LEU A 216 25.42 -1.50 22.62
N ALA A 217 24.68 -0.62 21.94
CA ALA A 217 23.28 -0.36 22.27
C ALA A 217 22.34 -1.58 22.07
N PRO A 218 22.46 -2.41 21.01
CA PRO A 218 21.57 -3.57 20.82
C PRO A 218 21.63 -4.59 21.95
N PHE A 219 22.82 -4.99 22.42
CA PHE A 219 22.91 -6.01 23.47
C PHE A 219 22.73 -5.41 24.87
N VAL A 220 23.02 -4.12 25.06
CA VAL A 220 22.62 -3.39 26.28
C VAL A 220 21.09 -3.33 26.41
N LYS A 221 20.35 -3.13 25.31
CA LYS A 221 18.89 -3.18 25.31
C LYS A 221 18.38 -4.54 25.81
N VAL A 222 18.95 -5.64 25.31
CA VAL A 222 18.59 -7.00 25.75
C VAL A 222 18.84 -7.18 27.25
N LEU A 223 20.02 -6.77 27.74
CA LEU A 223 20.37 -6.87 29.15
C LEU A 223 19.45 -6.03 30.05
N ASP A 224 19.14 -4.79 29.66
CA ASP A 224 18.25 -3.92 30.43
C ASP A 224 16.80 -4.44 30.45
N GLU A 225 16.28 -4.88 29.30
CA GLU A 225 14.92 -5.39 29.19
C GLU A 225 14.71 -6.71 29.95
N LYS A 226 15.72 -7.59 29.95
CA LYS A 226 15.62 -8.93 30.58
C LYS A 226 16.04 -8.95 32.05
N PHE A 227 17.05 -8.16 32.41
CA PHE A 227 17.68 -8.23 33.73
C PHE A 227 17.69 -6.91 34.50
N GLY A 228 17.40 -5.77 33.85
CA GLY A 228 17.40 -4.45 34.46
C GLY A 228 18.81 -3.97 34.83
N ILE A 229 19.38 -3.00 34.11
CA ILE A 229 20.72 -2.51 34.42
C ILE A 229 20.67 -1.48 35.55
N VAL A 230 21.42 -1.72 36.62
CA VAL A 230 21.62 -0.74 37.71
C VAL A 230 22.68 0.28 37.30
N LYS A 231 23.87 -0.21 36.95
CA LYS A 231 25.04 0.59 36.53
C LYS A 231 26.04 -0.31 35.81
N GLY A 232 26.93 0.28 35.03
CA GLY A 232 27.97 -0.49 34.37
C GLY A 232 29.09 0.35 33.80
N THR A 233 30.14 -0.35 33.37
CA THR A 233 31.29 0.21 32.70
C THR A 233 31.62 -0.62 31.48
N MET A 234 32.16 0.02 30.43
CA MET A 234 32.64 -0.67 29.25
C MET A 234 34.06 -0.26 28.88
N THR A 235 34.78 -1.20 28.30
CA THR A 235 36.04 -0.95 27.61
C THR A 235 35.86 -1.35 26.15
N THR A 236 36.15 -0.44 25.23
CA THR A 236 36.29 -0.83 23.82
C THR A 236 37.76 -1.02 23.48
N THR A 237 38.12 -2.25 23.14
CA THR A 237 39.41 -2.57 22.53
C THR A 237 39.23 -2.44 21.04
N HIS A 238 39.67 -1.30 20.51
CA HIS A 238 39.26 -0.81 19.21
C HIS A 238 40.43 -0.83 18.25
N SER A 239 40.23 -1.34 17.04
CA SER A 239 41.21 -1.20 15.95
C SER A 239 41.59 0.26 15.71
N TYR A 240 42.82 0.55 15.29
CA TYR A 240 43.18 1.94 14.98
C TYR A 240 42.38 2.44 13.78
N THR A 241 42.16 3.75 13.69
CA THR A 241 41.48 4.40 12.55
C THR A 241 42.41 5.46 11.95
N GLY A 242 42.01 6.10 10.85
CA GLY A 242 42.79 7.19 10.24
C GLY A 242 42.94 8.45 11.10
N ASP A 243 42.31 8.51 12.28
CA ASP A 243 42.45 9.60 13.25
C ASP A 243 43.73 9.45 14.10
N GLN A 244 44.18 8.21 14.36
CA GLN A 244 45.49 7.96 14.98
C GLN A 244 46.60 8.12 13.96
N ARG A 245 47.79 8.50 14.44
CA ARG A 245 48.96 8.66 13.57
C ARG A 245 49.66 7.32 13.34
N LEU A 246 50.08 7.09 12.09
CA LEU A 246 50.89 5.91 11.74
C LEU A 246 52.25 5.95 12.44
N LEU A 247 52.87 7.14 12.49
CA LEU A 247 54.10 7.46 13.20
C LEU A 247 53.85 8.66 14.12
N ASP A 248 54.71 8.87 15.11
CA ASP A 248 54.59 10.00 16.04
C ASP A 248 54.47 11.35 15.28
N ALA A 249 53.33 12.03 15.41
CA ALA A 249 53.03 13.28 14.70
C ALA A 249 51.98 14.13 15.43
N SER A 250 51.91 15.43 15.10
CA SER A 250 51.02 16.38 15.79
C SER A 250 49.55 15.96 15.77
N HIS A 251 48.91 16.00 16.94
CA HIS A 251 47.49 15.73 17.13
C HIS A 251 47.00 16.41 18.43
N ARG A 252 45.72 16.81 18.47
CA ARG A 252 45.11 17.51 19.63
C ARG A 252 45.05 16.66 20.91
N ASP A 253 44.88 15.36 20.74
CA ASP A 253 45.01 14.34 21.77
C ASP A 253 46.43 13.76 21.67
N LEU A 254 47.28 14.06 22.65
CA LEU A 254 48.69 13.66 22.70
C LEU A 254 48.88 12.13 22.73
N ARG A 255 47.87 11.36 23.12
CA ARG A 255 47.94 9.90 23.05
C ARG A 255 47.74 9.42 21.61
N ARG A 256 46.77 9.98 20.89
CA ARG A 256 46.53 9.67 19.45
C ARG A 256 47.62 10.20 18.52
N ALA A 257 48.51 11.06 19.03
CA ALA A 257 49.71 11.53 18.34
C ALA A 257 50.77 10.43 18.14
N ARG A 258 50.71 9.34 18.92
CA ARG A 258 51.74 8.29 18.94
C ARG A 258 51.48 7.22 17.87
N ALA A 259 52.55 6.56 17.40
CA ALA A 259 52.53 5.51 16.40
C ALA A 259 51.54 4.38 16.75
N ALA A 260 50.44 4.31 16.00
CA ALA A 260 49.29 3.47 16.30
C ALA A 260 49.59 1.96 16.24
N ALA A 261 50.41 1.53 15.28
CA ALA A 261 50.70 0.12 15.05
C ALA A 261 51.69 -0.50 16.06
N LEU A 262 52.18 0.29 17.04
CA LEU A 262 53.14 -0.15 18.05
C LEU A 262 52.62 -0.02 19.48
N ASN A 263 51.43 0.56 19.68
CA ASN A 263 50.95 0.96 20.99
C ASN A 263 49.52 0.48 21.26
N ILE A 264 49.25 0.20 22.53
CA ILE A 264 47.89 0.26 23.07
C ILE A 264 47.67 1.72 23.51
N VAL A 265 46.85 2.47 22.79
CA VAL A 265 46.66 3.91 23.01
C VAL A 265 45.35 4.17 23.74
N PRO A 266 45.36 4.56 25.03
CA PRO A 266 44.14 4.89 25.75
C PRO A 266 43.54 6.20 25.23
N THR A 267 42.23 6.25 25.04
CA THR A 267 41.54 7.48 24.63
C THR A 267 40.13 7.55 25.19
N THR A 268 39.56 8.75 25.19
CA THR A 268 38.18 8.96 25.62
C THR A 268 37.21 8.36 24.59
N THR A 269 36.08 7.84 25.08
CA THR A 269 34.98 7.36 24.26
C THR A 269 33.68 8.03 24.67
N GLY A 270 32.90 8.45 23.67
CA GLY A 270 31.54 8.93 23.88
C GLY A 270 30.50 7.82 23.87
N ALA A 271 30.89 6.58 23.54
CA ALA A 271 29.94 5.51 23.21
C ALA A 271 28.98 5.18 24.36
N ALA A 272 29.50 5.02 25.58
CA ALA A 272 28.68 4.73 26.76
C ALA A 272 27.68 5.86 27.07
N LYS A 273 28.11 7.13 26.94
CA LYS A 273 27.22 8.30 27.11
C LYS A 273 26.18 8.38 25.98
N ALA A 274 26.57 8.02 24.76
CA ALA A 274 25.69 8.03 23.59
C ALA A 274 24.61 6.95 23.63
N VAL A 275 24.81 5.84 24.38
CA VAL A 275 23.73 4.86 24.62
C VAL A 275 22.51 5.54 25.25
N ALA A 276 22.70 6.52 26.13
CA ALA A 276 21.59 7.26 26.74
C ALA A 276 20.76 8.08 25.75
N LEU A 277 21.28 8.37 24.54
CA LEU A 277 20.53 9.06 23.50
C LEU A 277 19.51 8.15 22.81
N VAL A 278 19.78 6.84 22.79
CA VAL A 278 18.93 5.83 22.13
C VAL A 278 18.20 4.91 23.13
N LEU A 279 18.68 4.84 24.37
CA LEU A 279 18.07 4.15 25.51
C LEU A 279 18.03 5.10 26.71
N PRO A 280 17.05 6.03 26.77
CA PRO A 280 17.01 7.09 27.80
C PRO A 280 17.01 6.59 29.25
N LYS A 281 16.47 5.40 29.51
CA LYS A 281 16.47 4.74 30.84
C LYS A 281 17.88 4.49 31.40
N LEU A 282 18.89 4.47 30.53
CA LEU A 282 20.28 4.22 30.89
C LEU A 282 21.11 5.50 31.08
N LYS A 283 20.47 6.67 31.05
CA LYS A 283 21.13 7.95 31.28
C LYS A 283 21.82 7.96 32.64
N GLY A 284 23.15 8.17 32.63
CA GLY A 284 23.98 8.20 33.83
C GLY A 284 24.36 6.83 34.40
N LYS A 285 23.86 5.71 33.84
CA LYS A 285 24.15 4.35 34.33
C LYS A 285 25.41 3.74 33.72
N LEU A 286 25.81 4.15 32.52
CA LEU A 286 26.94 3.59 31.79
C LEU A 286 28.06 4.61 31.59
N ASN A 287 29.29 4.17 31.78
CA ASN A 287 30.50 4.91 31.44
C ASN A 287 31.52 3.98 30.76
N GLY A 288 32.63 4.51 30.24
CA GLY A 288 33.63 3.64 29.65
C GLY A 288 34.89 4.32 29.13
N VAL A 289 35.82 3.49 28.68
CA VAL A 289 37.12 3.89 28.12
C VAL A 289 37.36 3.18 26.78
N ALA A 290 38.28 3.72 25.98
CA ALA A 290 38.73 3.08 24.75
C ALA A 290 40.23 2.82 24.79
N LEU A 291 40.64 1.67 24.28
CA LEU A 291 42.02 1.28 24.04
C LEU A 291 42.18 1.03 22.54
N ARG A 292 42.99 1.84 21.84
CA ARG A 292 43.32 1.57 20.44
C ARG A 292 44.45 0.56 20.37
N VAL A 293 44.28 -0.51 19.59
CA VAL A 293 45.27 -1.59 19.47
C VAL A 293 45.76 -1.76 18.03
N PRO A 294 46.94 -2.38 17.80
CA PRO A 294 47.53 -2.61 16.48
C PRO A 294 46.79 -3.61 15.56
N THR A 295 45.47 -3.48 15.42
CA THR A 295 44.67 -4.20 14.43
C THR A 295 43.99 -3.19 13.49
N PRO A 296 43.90 -3.48 12.17
CA PRO A 296 43.43 -2.51 11.18
C PRO A 296 41.89 -2.44 11.05
N THR A 297 41.18 -3.48 11.46
CA THR A 297 39.72 -3.55 11.46
C THR A 297 39.25 -4.62 12.45
N VAL A 298 37.95 -4.62 12.74
CA VAL A 298 37.29 -5.36 13.81
C VAL A 298 37.70 -4.84 15.19
N SER A 299 36.70 -4.58 16.00
CA SER A 299 36.84 -4.10 17.36
C SER A 299 35.99 -4.97 18.28
N VAL A 300 36.22 -4.86 19.57
CA VAL A 300 35.46 -5.58 20.59
C VAL A 300 35.06 -4.65 21.71
N VAL A 301 33.84 -4.83 22.21
CA VAL A 301 33.35 -4.21 23.42
C VAL A 301 33.35 -5.24 24.54
N ASP A 302 33.94 -4.86 25.65
CA ASP A 302 33.85 -5.54 26.93
C ASP A 302 32.93 -4.72 27.84
N LEU A 303 31.73 -5.22 28.12
CA LEU A 303 30.75 -4.58 28.99
C LEU A 303 30.66 -5.34 30.31
N VAL A 304 30.73 -4.62 31.43
CA VAL A 304 30.46 -5.14 32.76
C VAL A 304 29.32 -4.32 33.37
N VAL A 305 28.24 -4.98 33.77
CA VAL A 305 27.05 -4.36 34.34
C VAL A 305 26.61 -5.07 35.61
N GLN A 306 26.17 -4.29 36.58
CA GLN A 306 25.36 -4.78 37.68
C GLN A 306 23.89 -4.79 37.24
N VAL A 307 23.21 -5.92 37.41
CA VAL A 307 21.80 -6.12 37.05
C VAL A 307 20.91 -6.28 38.29
N GLU A 308 19.62 -5.99 38.16
CA GLU A 308 18.64 -6.11 39.24
C GLU A 308 18.16 -7.55 39.40
N LYS A 309 17.86 -8.21 38.29
CA LYS A 309 17.42 -9.60 38.26
C LYS A 309 18.64 -10.51 38.29
N LYS A 310 18.73 -11.31 39.35
CA LYS A 310 19.74 -12.35 39.51
C LYS A 310 19.74 -13.32 38.33
N THR A 311 20.92 -13.70 37.85
CA THR A 311 21.08 -14.51 36.65
C THR A 311 22.36 -15.35 36.68
N PHE A 312 22.61 -16.11 35.61
CA PHE A 312 23.80 -16.91 35.37
C PHE A 312 24.13 -16.90 33.85
N ALA A 313 25.35 -17.28 33.47
CA ALA A 313 25.89 -17.02 32.13
C ALA A 313 25.04 -17.62 31.00
N GLU A 314 24.51 -18.83 31.18
CA GLU A 314 23.69 -19.51 30.20
C GLU A 314 22.34 -18.80 29.98
N GLU A 315 21.70 -18.27 31.04
CA GLU A 315 20.47 -17.47 30.91
C GLU A 315 20.73 -16.15 30.15
N VAL A 316 21.87 -15.51 30.41
CA VAL A 316 22.30 -14.30 29.68
C VAL A 316 22.52 -14.60 28.20
N ASN A 317 23.24 -15.68 27.89
CA ASN A 317 23.47 -16.11 26.51
C ASN A 317 22.15 -16.47 25.80
N GLU A 318 21.22 -17.13 26.48
CA GLU A 318 19.93 -17.48 25.90
C GLU A 318 19.07 -16.24 25.59
N ALA A 319 19.09 -15.23 26.47
CA ALA A 319 18.44 -13.96 26.19
C ALA A 319 18.98 -13.30 24.91
N PHE A 320 20.28 -13.41 24.64
CA PHE A 320 20.86 -12.93 23.38
C PHE A 320 20.47 -13.79 22.19
N ARG A 321 20.38 -15.12 22.32
CA ARG A 321 19.92 -16.01 21.25
C ARG A 321 18.46 -15.74 20.87
N GLU A 322 17.59 -15.56 21.86
CA GLU A 322 16.19 -15.15 21.64
C GLU A 322 16.13 -13.83 20.86
N ALA A 323 16.90 -12.83 21.29
CA ALA A 323 16.91 -11.52 20.64
C ALA A 323 17.47 -11.59 19.21
N ALA A 324 18.56 -12.32 18.99
CA ALA A 324 19.20 -12.50 17.68
C ALA A 324 18.31 -13.30 16.70
N ASN A 325 17.49 -14.23 17.20
CA ASN A 325 16.52 -14.96 16.38
C ASN A 325 15.19 -14.23 16.19
N GLY A 326 14.91 -13.22 17.02
CA GLY A 326 13.68 -12.43 16.99
C GLY A 326 13.94 -10.96 16.60
N PRO A 327 13.67 -10.00 17.51
CA PRO A 327 13.60 -8.57 17.19
C PRO A 327 14.92 -7.94 16.74
N LEU A 328 16.08 -8.56 17.03
CA LEU A 328 17.40 -8.09 16.62
C LEU A 328 18.02 -8.93 15.50
N LYS A 329 17.22 -9.74 14.79
CA LYS A 329 17.70 -10.54 13.67
C LYS A 329 18.36 -9.67 12.60
N GLY A 330 19.60 -10.01 12.25
CA GLY A 330 20.43 -9.24 11.31
C GLY A 330 21.15 -8.03 11.92
N ILE A 331 20.89 -7.71 13.19
CA ILE A 331 21.56 -6.66 13.97
C ILE A 331 22.46 -7.27 15.04
N LEU A 332 22.01 -8.34 15.70
CA LEU A 332 22.74 -9.08 16.73
C LEU A 332 22.98 -10.52 16.26
N ALA A 333 24.16 -11.06 16.53
CA ALA A 333 24.47 -12.48 16.43
C ALA A 333 25.06 -12.99 17.75
N VAL A 334 25.03 -14.31 17.93
CA VAL A 334 25.71 -15.02 19.02
C VAL A 334 26.62 -16.07 18.40
N SER A 335 27.85 -16.17 18.89
CA SER A 335 28.85 -17.14 18.44
C SER A 335 29.28 -18.00 19.61
N ASP A 336 29.15 -19.32 19.45
CA ASP A 336 29.64 -20.34 20.38
C ASP A 336 31.00 -20.91 19.93
N GLU A 337 31.53 -20.43 18.80
CA GLU A 337 32.77 -20.90 18.20
C GLU A 337 33.98 -20.16 18.79
N PRO A 338 35.13 -20.83 18.97
CA PRO A 338 36.36 -20.21 19.48
C PRO A 338 37.08 -19.39 18.39
N LEU A 339 36.47 -18.28 17.98
CA LEU A 339 36.94 -17.40 16.91
C LEU A 339 37.84 -16.26 17.43
N VAL A 340 38.48 -15.56 16.50
CA VAL A 340 39.31 -14.37 16.76
C VAL A 340 38.86 -13.19 15.92
N SER A 341 39.45 -12.00 16.17
CA SER A 341 38.99 -10.74 15.57
C SER A 341 38.82 -10.77 14.05
N CYS A 342 39.79 -11.29 13.30
CA CYS A 342 39.73 -11.29 11.84
C CYS A 342 38.59 -12.15 11.25
N ASP A 343 38.05 -13.10 12.01
CA ASP A 343 36.93 -13.94 11.57
C ASP A 343 35.62 -13.14 11.48
N TYR A 344 35.51 -12.05 12.23
CA TYR A 344 34.36 -11.14 12.20
C TYR A 344 34.48 -10.03 11.15
N ARG A 345 35.51 -10.06 10.32
CA ARG A 345 35.67 -9.08 9.24
C ARG A 345 34.53 -9.24 8.22
N MET A 346 33.95 -8.12 7.80
CA MET A 346 32.79 -8.07 6.91
C MET A 346 31.52 -8.77 7.45
N THR A 347 31.40 -8.96 8.77
CA THR A 347 30.12 -9.39 9.36
C THR A 347 29.10 -8.25 9.27
N ASN A 348 27.90 -8.57 8.78
CA ASN A 348 26.84 -7.58 8.55
C ASN A 348 26.13 -7.09 9.83
N VAL A 349 26.20 -7.86 10.91
CA VAL A 349 25.58 -7.52 12.20
C VAL A 349 26.32 -6.37 12.88
N SER A 350 25.62 -5.63 13.73
CA SER A 350 26.22 -4.57 14.54
C SER A 350 27.06 -5.11 15.69
N SER A 351 26.70 -6.29 16.20
CA SER A 351 27.37 -6.94 17.32
C SER A 351 27.26 -8.45 17.20
N THR A 352 28.34 -9.17 17.48
CA THR A 352 28.37 -10.62 17.66
C THR A 352 28.80 -10.93 19.07
N ILE A 353 27.89 -11.48 19.89
CA ILE A 353 28.19 -11.91 21.26
C ILE A 353 29.10 -13.12 21.22
N ASP A 354 30.19 -13.05 21.96
CA ASP A 354 31.09 -14.18 22.19
C ASP A 354 30.59 -14.95 23.42
N ALA A 355 29.80 -16.00 23.17
CA ALA A 355 29.05 -16.70 24.22
C ALA A 355 29.98 -17.36 25.25
N ALA A 356 31.17 -17.79 24.83
CA ALA A 356 32.18 -18.40 25.69
C ALA A 356 32.81 -17.40 26.68
N LEU A 357 32.73 -16.10 26.39
CA LEU A 357 33.28 -15.02 27.22
C LEU A 357 32.24 -14.34 28.11
N THR A 358 30.98 -14.76 28.05
CA THR A 358 29.94 -14.32 28.99
C THR A 358 30.23 -14.86 30.38
N MET A 359 30.28 -13.97 31.38
CA MET A 359 30.54 -14.34 32.77
C MET A 359 29.52 -13.68 33.69
N VAL A 360 29.16 -14.36 34.77
CA VAL A 360 28.40 -13.78 35.88
C VAL A 360 29.18 -13.99 37.16
N MET A 361 29.56 -12.91 37.83
CA MET A 361 30.19 -12.95 39.15
C MET A 361 29.15 -12.71 40.22
N GLY A 362 29.10 -13.59 41.22
CA GLY A 362 27.97 -13.64 42.16
C GLY A 362 26.73 -14.08 41.41
N ASP A 363 25.67 -13.29 41.49
CA ASP A 363 24.43 -13.49 40.74
C ASP A 363 23.94 -12.22 40.03
N ASP A 364 24.66 -11.09 40.16
CA ASP A 364 24.22 -9.78 39.70
C ASP A 364 25.27 -8.99 38.90
N MET A 365 26.52 -9.46 38.78
CA MET A 365 27.56 -8.78 38.00
C MET A 365 27.85 -9.52 36.70
N VAL A 366 27.28 -9.04 35.59
CA VAL A 366 27.36 -9.67 34.28
C VAL A 366 28.45 -9.01 33.43
N LYS A 367 29.33 -9.83 32.84
CA LYS A 367 30.30 -9.45 31.81
C LYS A 367 29.88 -10.05 30.47
N VAL A 368 29.84 -9.23 29.43
CA VAL A 368 29.55 -9.64 28.05
C VAL A 368 30.60 -9.06 27.11
N VAL A 369 31.09 -9.91 26.20
CA VAL A 369 32.03 -9.51 25.15
C VAL A 369 31.33 -9.56 23.79
N ALA A 370 31.45 -8.49 23.01
CA ALA A 370 30.80 -8.39 21.71
C ALA A 370 31.77 -7.88 20.64
N TRP A 371 31.98 -8.69 19.60
CA TRP A 371 32.77 -8.37 18.42
C TRP A 371 31.95 -7.55 17.41
N TYR A 372 32.61 -6.66 16.68
CA TYR A 372 31.98 -5.94 15.58
C TYR A 372 33.01 -5.47 14.55
N ASP A 373 32.71 -5.62 13.26
CA ASP A 373 33.45 -4.90 12.23
C ASP A 373 33.06 -3.42 12.30
N ASN A 374 33.97 -2.62 12.87
CA ASN A 374 33.76 -1.19 13.13
C ASN A 374 33.60 -0.34 11.87
N GLU A 375 33.77 -0.92 10.67
CA GLU A 375 33.55 -0.24 9.40
C GLU A 375 32.44 -0.88 8.59
N TRP A 376 32.48 -2.20 8.40
CA TRP A 376 31.51 -2.90 7.56
C TRP A 376 30.14 -3.00 8.23
N GLY A 377 30.05 -3.54 9.44
CA GLY A 377 28.80 -3.62 10.20
C GLY A 377 28.20 -2.23 10.44
N TYR A 378 29.05 -1.24 10.75
CA TYR A 378 28.63 0.15 10.86
C TYR A 378 28.09 0.71 9.53
N SER A 379 28.77 0.48 8.41
CA SER A 379 28.31 0.97 7.10
C SER A 379 27.03 0.29 6.66
N GLN A 380 26.80 -0.98 7.02
CA GLN A 380 25.50 -1.63 6.84
C GLN A 380 24.40 -0.91 7.60
N ARG A 381 24.65 -0.44 8.84
CA ARG A 381 23.70 0.37 9.60
C ARG A 381 23.45 1.75 8.98
N VAL A 382 24.49 2.37 8.40
CA VAL A 382 24.30 3.62 7.65
C VAL A 382 23.41 3.40 6.43
N VAL A 383 23.59 2.29 5.69
CA VAL A 383 22.70 1.90 4.60
C VAL A 383 21.29 1.63 5.12
N ASP A 384 21.12 0.86 6.19
CA ASP A 384 19.80 0.56 6.77
C ASP A 384 19.04 1.83 7.18
N LEU A 385 19.72 2.76 7.85
CA LEU A 385 19.13 4.03 8.25
C LEU A 385 18.82 4.90 7.02
N ALA A 386 19.68 4.91 6.01
CA ALA A 386 19.43 5.62 4.76
C ALA A 386 18.26 5.03 3.97
N GLU A 387 18.08 3.70 3.94
CA GLU A 387 16.91 3.04 3.34
C GLU A 387 15.63 3.37 4.11
N GLY A 388 15.71 3.52 5.44
CA GLY A 388 14.61 3.99 6.28
C GLY A 388 14.26 5.46 6.09
N VAL A 389 15.16 6.25 5.49
CA VAL A 389 14.82 7.59 5.00
C VAL A 389 13.92 7.41 3.78
N GLU A 390 12.61 7.43 3.93
CA GLU A 390 11.74 7.57 2.76
C GLU A 390 11.59 9.04 2.37
N LEU A 391 11.82 9.35 1.08
CA LEU A 391 10.99 10.34 0.42
C LEU A 391 9.65 9.65 0.21
N LEU A 392 8.62 10.13 0.89
CA LEU A 392 7.33 10.14 0.25
C LEU A 392 7.32 11.48 -0.48
N PRO A 393 7.46 11.50 -1.81
CA PRO A 393 6.99 12.67 -2.53
C PRO A 393 5.54 12.88 -2.10
N ASP A 394 5.13 14.09 -1.75
CA ASP A 394 3.76 14.35 -1.29
C ASP A 394 2.73 13.83 -2.30
N HIS A 395 3.07 13.82 -3.59
CA HIS A 395 2.26 13.22 -4.66
C HIS A 395 2.16 11.68 -4.65
N LEU A 396 3.15 10.96 -4.11
CA LEU A 396 3.13 9.51 -3.94
C LEU A 396 2.43 9.11 -2.64
N LEU A 397 2.58 9.91 -1.57
CA LEU A 397 1.78 9.81 -0.34
C LEU A 397 0.29 9.98 -0.67
N VAL A 398 -0.07 10.98 -1.48
CA VAL A 398 -1.44 11.22 -1.95
C VAL A 398 -1.95 10.09 -2.85
N ARG A 399 -1.11 9.53 -3.73
CA ARG A 399 -1.51 8.40 -4.59
C ARG A 399 -1.63 7.07 -3.85
N ILE A 400 -0.75 6.79 -2.89
CA ILE A 400 -0.81 5.60 -2.05
C ILE A 400 -1.98 5.72 -1.06
N LEU A 401 -2.17 6.88 -0.42
CA LEU A 401 -3.35 7.13 0.42
C LEU A 401 -4.67 7.06 -0.35
N GLY A 402 -4.70 7.51 -1.61
CA GLY A 402 -5.86 7.39 -2.48
C GLY A 402 -6.15 5.96 -2.96
N ALA A 403 -5.14 5.09 -3.01
CA ALA A 403 -5.26 3.70 -3.48
C ALA A 403 -5.37 2.66 -2.35
N LEU A 404 -5.10 3.04 -1.10
CA LEU A 404 -5.18 2.15 0.06
C LEU A 404 -6.57 2.19 0.70
N SER A 405 -7.08 1.02 1.07
CA SER A 405 -8.29 0.87 1.89
C SER A 405 -8.10 1.49 3.28
N LEU A 406 -9.21 1.84 3.95
CA LEU A 406 -9.19 2.39 5.32
C LEU A 406 -8.36 1.51 6.29
N ARG A 407 -8.40 0.19 6.09
CA ARG A 407 -7.67 -0.80 6.89
C ARG A 407 -6.16 -0.78 6.69
N GLU A 408 -5.71 -0.52 5.46
CA GLU A 408 -4.29 -0.41 5.16
C GLU A 408 -3.74 0.93 5.65
N ARG A 409 -4.54 1.99 5.62
CA ARG A 409 -4.20 3.27 6.26
C ARG A 409 -4.11 3.15 7.77
N GLN A 410 -5.03 2.41 8.40
CA GLN A 410 -5.02 2.15 9.84
C GLN A 410 -3.89 1.20 10.27
N ARG A 411 -3.57 0.17 9.47
CA ARG A 411 -2.38 -0.67 9.69
C ARG A 411 -1.08 0.12 9.52
N ALA A 412 -0.97 0.98 8.52
CA ALA A 412 0.19 1.86 8.35
C ALA A 412 0.31 2.87 9.50
N ALA A 413 -0.82 3.36 10.03
CA ALA A 413 -0.88 4.22 11.23
C ALA A 413 -0.52 3.50 12.54
N LEU A 414 -0.70 2.18 12.62
CA LEU A 414 -0.28 1.36 13.75
C LEU A 414 1.23 1.05 13.73
N VAL A 415 1.89 1.16 12.57
CA VAL A 415 3.29 0.77 12.38
C VAL A 415 4.23 1.99 12.22
N SER A 416 3.70 3.21 12.03
CA SER A 416 4.51 4.44 11.88
C SER A 416 3.87 5.70 12.47
N ARG A 417 4.64 6.45 13.30
CA ARG A 417 4.21 7.72 13.91
C ARG A 417 3.94 8.85 12.90
N ARG A 418 4.46 8.76 11.66
CA ARG A 418 4.23 9.77 10.60
C ARG A 418 2.78 9.74 10.08
N TRP A 419 2.19 8.55 9.98
CA TRP A 419 0.79 8.33 9.60
C TRP A 419 -0.19 8.81 10.68
N HIS A 420 0.25 8.81 11.94
CA HIS A 420 -0.49 9.38 13.06
C HIS A 420 -0.65 10.91 12.95
N GLY A 421 0.37 11.63 12.47
CA GLY A 421 0.31 13.08 12.25
C GLY A 421 -0.53 13.51 11.04
N CYS A 422 -0.44 12.78 9.92
CA CYS A 422 -1.24 13.07 8.72
C CYS A 422 -2.74 12.78 8.92
N ALA A 423 -3.09 11.84 9.79
CA ALA A 423 -4.48 11.59 10.18
C ALA A 423 -5.09 12.71 11.05
N HIS A 424 -4.28 13.68 11.50
CA HIS A 424 -4.69 14.70 12.47
C HIS A 424 -4.47 16.14 11.96
N ALA A 425 -4.16 16.34 10.68
CA ALA A 425 -4.09 17.64 10.03
C ALA A 425 -5.45 18.00 9.39
N PRO A 426 -6.26 18.91 9.97
CA PRO A 426 -7.63 19.18 9.50
C PRO A 426 -7.71 19.84 8.13
N GLU A 427 -6.62 20.46 7.65
CA GLU A 427 -6.63 21.25 6.41
C GLU A 427 -6.42 20.44 5.13
N LEU A 428 -6.10 19.14 5.24
CA LEU A 428 -5.87 18.23 4.11
C LEU A 428 -7.07 17.33 3.76
N CYS A 429 -8.18 17.44 4.49
CA CYS A 429 -9.36 16.57 4.38
C CYS A 429 -10.60 17.32 3.88
N ARG A 430 -10.52 18.03 2.73
CA ARG A 430 -11.68 18.76 2.21
C ARG A 430 -12.72 17.88 1.49
N ASP A 431 -12.36 16.66 1.10
CA ASP A 431 -13.27 15.76 0.37
C ASP A 431 -13.11 14.31 0.86
N VAL A 432 -13.75 13.95 1.98
CA VAL A 432 -13.75 12.55 2.47
C VAL A 432 -14.90 11.80 1.81
N ALA A 433 -14.54 10.90 0.87
CA ALA A 433 -15.41 9.79 0.48
C ALA A 433 -15.21 8.63 1.47
N VAL A 434 -16.29 8.20 2.10
CA VAL A 434 -16.32 7.12 3.09
C VAL A 434 -17.14 5.97 2.52
N ASP A 435 -16.47 4.85 2.19
CA ASP A 435 -17.13 3.63 1.73
C ASP A 435 -17.02 2.54 2.82
N MET A 436 -18.15 1.97 3.23
CA MET A 436 -18.25 1.01 4.33
C MET A 436 -19.07 -0.22 3.93
N HIS A 437 -18.50 -1.40 4.17
CA HIS A 437 -19.16 -2.69 4.04
C HIS A 437 -19.30 -3.35 5.41
N LEU A 438 -20.53 -3.62 5.82
CA LEU A 438 -20.94 -4.22 7.09
C LEU A 438 -21.59 -5.58 6.80
N SER A 439 -20.86 -6.67 7.01
CA SER A 439 -21.38 -8.03 6.88
C SER A 439 -21.36 -8.72 8.24
N PHE A 440 -22.47 -9.35 8.60
CA PHE A 440 -22.62 -10.06 9.86
C PHE A 440 -22.88 -11.55 9.60
N ARG A 441 -21.84 -12.28 9.15
CA ARG A 441 -21.83 -13.75 9.06
C ARG A 441 -20.95 -14.36 10.16
N GLY A 442 -21.32 -15.55 10.64
CA GLY A 442 -20.54 -16.30 11.63
C GLY A 442 -19.22 -16.89 11.09
N ALA A 443 -19.00 -16.88 9.78
CA ALA A 443 -17.76 -17.32 9.14
C ALA A 443 -17.68 -16.76 7.71
N GLY A 444 -16.88 -15.71 7.51
CA GLY A 444 -16.58 -15.09 6.23
C GLY A 444 -15.18 -14.47 6.24
N PRO A 445 -14.54 -14.22 5.07
CA PRO A 445 -13.15 -13.80 5.00
C PRO A 445 -12.91 -12.43 5.63
N PHE A 446 -11.65 -12.18 5.97
CA PHE A 446 -11.11 -11.26 6.97
C PHE A 446 -11.62 -9.80 7.04
N TRP A 447 -12.52 -9.27 6.21
CA TRP A 447 -12.85 -7.83 6.08
C TRP A 447 -14.15 -7.35 6.77
N GLU A 448 -14.81 -8.18 7.58
CA GLU A 448 -16.06 -7.83 8.26
C GLU A 448 -15.88 -6.91 9.48
N LEU A 449 -16.68 -5.84 9.58
CA LEU A 449 -16.84 -4.99 10.77
C LEU A 449 -17.78 -5.68 11.76
N ARG A 450 -17.25 -6.06 12.94
CA ARG A 450 -18.02 -6.74 13.99
C ARG A 450 -18.81 -5.74 14.84
N ARG A 451 -19.87 -6.23 15.50
CA ARG A 451 -20.76 -5.46 16.40
C ARG A 451 -20.02 -4.55 17.39
N GLU A 452 -18.88 -5.01 17.90
CA GLU A 452 -18.04 -4.28 18.86
C GLU A 452 -17.43 -2.97 18.32
N HIS A 453 -17.41 -2.77 17.01
CA HIS A 453 -16.84 -1.58 16.37
C HIS A 453 -17.87 -0.47 16.08
N LEU A 454 -19.17 -0.73 16.24
CA LEU A 454 -20.24 0.25 15.99
C LEU A 454 -20.14 1.51 16.87
N PRO A 455 -19.82 1.43 18.18
CA PRO A 455 -19.64 2.62 19.00
C PRO A 455 -18.47 3.50 18.57
N SER A 456 -17.36 2.88 18.11
CA SER A 456 -16.20 3.60 17.60
C SER A 456 -16.50 4.31 16.27
N LEU A 457 -17.34 3.69 15.42
CA LEU A 457 -17.82 4.31 14.19
C LEU A 457 -18.72 5.51 14.48
N ALA A 458 -19.70 5.38 15.37
CA ALA A 458 -20.56 6.49 15.77
C ALA A 458 -19.76 7.67 16.32
N ALA A 459 -18.83 7.40 17.25
CA ALA A 459 -17.97 8.42 17.82
C ALA A 459 -17.02 9.07 16.80
N TRP A 460 -16.70 8.40 15.69
CA TRP A 460 -15.92 8.97 14.59
C TRP A 460 -16.79 9.87 13.71
N LEU A 461 -17.98 9.41 13.34
CA LEU A 461 -18.93 10.18 12.52
C LEU A 461 -19.38 11.44 13.25
N GLU A 462 -19.65 11.36 14.56
CA GLU A 462 -19.97 12.54 15.38
C GLU A 462 -18.83 13.57 15.41
N ARG A 463 -17.57 13.11 15.46
CA ARG A 463 -16.39 14.01 15.53
C ARG A 463 -15.98 14.58 14.18
N HIS A 464 -16.21 13.87 13.09
CA HIS A 464 -15.62 14.16 11.78
C HIS A 464 -16.64 14.30 10.64
N GLY A 465 -17.93 14.07 10.91
CA GLY A 465 -19.02 14.11 9.93
C GLY A 465 -19.10 15.42 9.16
N GLN A 466 -18.72 16.53 9.78
CA GLN A 466 -18.76 17.87 9.18
C GLN A 466 -17.88 18.03 7.92
N HIS A 467 -16.96 17.08 7.68
CA HIS A 467 -16.07 17.05 6.52
C HIS A 467 -16.38 15.93 5.53
N VAL A 468 -17.43 15.13 5.78
CA VAL A 468 -17.83 14.02 4.91
C VAL A 468 -18.69 14.55 3.78
N ARG A 469 -18.27 14.31 2.53
CA ARG A 469 -19.03 14.68 1.33
C ARG A 469 -19.68 13.50 0.62
N ARG A 470 -19.14 12.30 0.79
CA ARG A 470 -19.72 11.07 0.22
C ARG A 470 -19.72 9.95 1.24
N LEU A 471 -20.84 9.27 1.38
CA LEU A 471 -21.03 8.14 2.26
C LEU A 471 -21.67 6.98 1.50
N SER A 472 -21.00 5.82 1.47
CA SER A 472 -21.54 4.56 0.97
C SER A 472 -21.58 3.51 2.07
N LEU A 473 -22.73 2.85 2.21
CA LEU A 473 -23.02 1.85 3.23
C LEU A 473 -23.62 0.62 2.56
N ALA A 474 -22.94 -0.51 2.65
CA ALA A 474 -23.48 -1.80 2.26
C ALA A 474 -23.61 -2.69 3.50
N VAL A 475 -24.84 -3.06 3.85
CA VAL A 475 -25.15 -3.82 5.07
C VAL A 475 -25.70 -5.18 4.68
N SER A 476 -25.20 -6.25 5.28
CA SER A 476 -25.78 -7.59 5.15
C SER A 476 -25.90 -8.29 6.49
N THR A 477 -27.12 -8.72 6.82
CA THR A 477 -27.40 -9.46 8.06
C THR A 477 -28.02 -10.82 7.75
N MET A 478 -27.40 -11.90 8.24
CA MET A 478 -27.99 -13.24 8.20
C MET A 478 -28.56 -13.59 9.58
N GLY A 479 -29.89 -13.71 9.68
CA GLY A 479 -30.63 -14.10 10.90
C GLY A 479 -31.34 -12.95 11.64
N SER A 480 -32.20 -13.30 12.60
CA SER A 480 -32.98 -12.38 13.44
C SER A 480 -32.09 -11.71 14.51
N LYS A 481 -31.41 -10.61 14.16
CA LYS A 481 -30.66 -9.79 15.11
C LYS A 481 -31.16 -8.35 15.12
N GLU A 482 -32.43 -8.19 15.52
CA GLU A 482 -33.14 -6.94 15.82
C GLU A 482 -32.25 -5.86 16.46
N LEU A 483 -31.51 -6.23 17.51
CA LEU A 483 -30.69 -5.30 18.30
C LEU A 483 -29.54 -4.66 17.52
N LEU A 484 -29.02 -5.34 16.49
CA LEU A 484 -27.89 -4.86 15.70
C LEU A 484 -28.33 -3.84 14.63
N ALA A 485 -29.48 -4.10 14.00
CA ALA A 485 -30.10 -3.16 13.07
C ALA A 485 -30.49 -1.86 13.77
N GLN A 486 -31.06 -1.95 14.98
CA GLN A 486 -31.38 -0.79 15.82
C GLN A 486 -30.13 0.01 16.22
N GLN A 487 -29.04 -0.65 16.62
CA GLN A 487 -27.78 0.02 16.95
C GLN A 487 -27.18 0.75 15.74
N LEU A 488 -27.25 0.15 14.55
CA LEU A 488 -26.79 0.77 13.32
C LEU A 488 -27.67 1.97 12.92
N ALA A 489 -28.99 1.85 13.02
CA ALA A 489 -29.92 2.95 12.78
C ALA A 489 -29.67 4.13 13.73
N GLN A 490 -29.40 3.87 15.01
CA GLN A 490 -29.00 4.89 15.99
C GLN A 490 -27.67 5.56 15.63
N CYS A 491 -26.65 4.78 15.22
CA CYS A 491 -25.38 5.33 14.76
C CYS A 491 -25.56 6.25 13.54
N MET A 492 -26.43 5.87 12.60
CA MET A 492 -26.75 6.67 11.42
C MET A 492 -27.56 7.92 11.75
N SER A 493 -28.40 7.88 12.79
CA SER A 493 -29.09 9.06 13.32
C SER A 493 -28.15 10.11 13.89
N ALA A 494 -27.21 9.68 14.74
CA ALA A 494 -26.19 10.56 15.27
C ALA A 494 -25.25 11.10 14.16
N ALA A 495 -24.98 10.28 13.14
CA ALA A 495 -24.15 10.63 11.99
C ALA A 495 -24.82 11.65 11.04
N ALA A 496 -26.11 11.51 10.75
CA ALA A 496 -26.82 12.42 9.84
C ALA A 496 -26.85 13.86 10.38
N ALA A 497 -27.04 14.02 11.69
CA ALA A 497 -27.01 15.33 12.36
C ALA A 497 -25.63 16.03 12.30
N SER A 498 -24.56 15.27 12.11
CA SER A 498 -23.17 15.76 12.14
C SER A 498 -22.55 15.95 10.75
N MET A 499 -23.29 15.75 9.65
CA MET A 499 -22.78 15.83 8.26
C MET A 499 -23.47 16.90 7.38
N PRO A 500 -23.35 18.21 7.70
CA PRO A 500 -23.98 19.28 6.92
C PRO A 500 -23.50 19.40 5.46
N GLN A 501 -22.34 18.83 5.11
CA GLN A 501 -21.72 18.93 3.78
C GLN A 501 -21.88 17.67 2.91
N LEU A 502 -22.71 16.71 3.32
CA LEU A 502 -22.89 15.46 2.58
C LEU A 502 -23.57 15.71 1.22
N GLU A 503 -22.88 15.39 0.14
CA GLU A 503 -23.36 15.54 -1.24
C GLU A 503 -23.87 14.21 -1.82
N VAL A 504 -23.31 13.07 -1.41
CA VAL A 504 -23.63 11.74 -1.96
C VAL A 504 -23.89 10.74 -0.83
N LEU A 505 -25.06 10.10 -0.86
CA LEU A 505 -25.44 9.05 0.07
C LEU A 505 -25.91 7.79 -0.67
N LEU A 506 -25.22 6.68 -0.44
CA LEU A 506 -25.52 5.38 -1.04
C LEU A 506 -25.73 4.36 0.06
N ILE A 507 -26.89 3.72 0.13
CA ILE A 507 -27.19 2.68 1.11
C ILE A 507 -27.76 1.46 0.42
N SER A 508 -27.14 0.31 0.66
CA SER A 508 -27.61 -1.00 0.21
C SER A 508 -27.76 -1.93 1.41
N TRP A 509 -28.94 -2.52 1.56
CA TRP A 509 -29.27 -3.48 2.62
C TRP A 509 -29.60 -4.84 2.02
N ARG A 510 -28.92 -5.89 2.47
CA ARG A 510 -29.03 -7.26 1.95
C ARG A 510 -29.28 -8.27 3.06
N ALA A 511 -30.51 -8.79 3.09
CA ALA A 511 -31.02 -9.77 4.06
C ALA A 511 -31.12 -9.27 5.52
N GLY A 512 -32.14 -9.74 6.23
CA GLY A 512 -32.48 -9.41 7.61
C GLY A 512 -33.55 -8.31 7.77
N VAL A 513 -33.93 -8.02 9.01
CA VAL A 513 -35.01 -7.08 9.36
C VAL A 513 -34.44 -5.69 9.66
N LEU A 514 -34.96 -4.66 9.01
CA LEU A 514 -34.63 -3.26 9.24
C LEU A 514 -35.76 -2.60 10.05
N TYR A 515 -35.52 -2.29 11.33
CA TYR A 515 -36.52 -1.61 12.17
C TYR A 515 -36.38 -0.09 12.06
N GLU A 516 -37.50 0.60 11.87
CA GLU A 516 -37.73 2.07 11.90
C GLU A 516 -36.50 2.97 11.65
N ILE A 517 -36.50 3.65 10.50
CA ILE A 517 -35.42 4.58 10.14
C ILE A 517 -35.71 5.96 10.72
N THR A 518 -35.21 6.21 11.92
CA THR A 518 -35.44 7.48 12.62
C THR A 518 -34.57 8.64 12.12
N TRP A 519 -33.62 8.42 11.21
CA TRP A 519 -32.62 9.43 10.83
C TRP A 519 -32.82 10.08 9.46
N MET A 520 -33.62 9.47 8.58
CA MET A 520 -33.99 10.07 7.30
C MET A 520 -34.64 11.46 7.41
N PRO A 521 -35.33 11.82 8.50
CA PRO A 521 -35.81 13.19 8.69
C PRO A 521 -34.72 14.26 8.72
N HIS A 522 -33.45 13.90 8.92
CA HIS A 522 -32.31 14.80 9.10
C HIS A 522 -31.32 14.84 7.91
N LEU A 523 -31.76 14.44 6.71
CA LEU A 523 -30.92 14.53 5.52
C LEU A 523 -30.51 15.99 5.21
N PRO A 524 -29.23 16.25 4.90
CA PRO A 524 -28.75 17.62 4.69
C PRO A 524 -29.20 18.18 3.33
N HIS A 525 -29.52 19.46 3.26
CA HIS A 525 -29.93 20.15 2.03
C HIS A 525 -28.84 20.19 0.93
N SER A 526 -27.58 19.88 1.28
CA SER A 526 -26.45 19.77 0.36
C SER A 526 -26.46 18.47 -0.47
N LEU A 527 -27.37 17.53 -0.15
CA LEU A 527 -27.43 16.23 -0.82
C LEU A 527 -27.83 16.36 -2.30
N ARG A 528 -26.99 15.82 -3.18
CA ARG A 528 -27.15 15.82 -4.64
C ARG A 528 -27.48 14.44 -5.20
N GLU A 529 -27.00 13.38 -4.55
CA GLU A 529 -27.28 12.00 -4.92
C GLU A 529 -27.75 11.19 -3.71
N LEU A 530 -28.90 10.53 -3.85
CA LEU A 530 -29.43 9.59 -2.88
C LEU A 530 -29.70 8.24 -3.56
N SER A 531 -29.13 7.17 -3.05
CA SER A 531 -29.43 5.81 -3.50
C SER A 531 -29.75 4.91 -2.31
N LEU A 532 -30.93 4.29 -2.35
CA LEU A 532 -31.44 3.39 -1.33
C LEU A 532 -31.81 2.08 -2.00
N ALA A 533 -31.22 0.96 -1.58
CA ALA A 533 -31.50 -0.36 -2.11
C ALA A 533 -31.76 -1.36 -0.97
N VAL A 534 -32.90 -2.05 -0.96
CA VAL A 534 -33.28 -3.03 0.10
C VAL A 534 -33.72 -4.35 -0.49
N ASN A 535 -32.99 -5.42 -0.18
CA ASN A 535 -33.38 -6.78 -0.52
C ASN A 535 -33.64 -7.55 0.80
N GLY A 536 -34.91 -7.66 1.22
CA GLY A 536 -35.34 -8.22 2.50
C GLY A 536 -36.83 -8.59 2.51
N TRP A 537 -37.34 -9.18 3.60
CA TRP A 537 -38.65 -9.87 3.62
C TRP A 537 -39.77 -9.15 4.39
N GLU A 538 -39.48 -8.16 5.26
CA GLU A 538 -40.50 -7.64 6.19
C GLU A 538 -40.54 -6.10 6.41
N GLN A 539 -39.44 -5.34 6.27
CA GLN A 539 -39.42 -3.86 6.47
C GLN A 539 -38.31 -3.17 5.62
N GLY A 540 -38.45 -1.88 5.27
CA GLY A 540 -37.47 -1.16 4.45
C GLY A 540 -37.51 0.38 4.61
N PHE A 541 -37.09 1.15 3.60
CA PHE A 541 -36.95 2.60 3.73
C PHE A 541 -38.26 3.36 3.62
N GLU A 542 -38.64 4.10 4.65
CA GLU A 542 -39.76 5.05 4.59
C GLU A 542 -39.25 6.44 4.15
N LEU A 543 -39.61 6.83 2.94
CA LEU A 543 -39.37 8.17 2.43
C LEU A 543 -40.44 9.10 3.00
N THR A 544 -39.99 10.04 3.81
CA THR A 544 -40.84 11.02 4.49
C THR A 544 -40.84 12.37 3.79
N SER A 545 -41.60 13.33 4.32
CA SER A 545 -41.67 14.71 3.83
C SER A 545 -40.31 15.43 3.71
N THR A 546 -39.25 14.97 4.39
CA THR A 546 -37.89 15.50 4.28
C THR A 546 -37.33 15.41 2.86
N LEU A 547 -37.68 14.37 2.09
CA LEU A 547 -37.26 14.24 0.69
C LEU A 547 -37.68 15.46 -0.14
N SER A 548 -38.89 15.98 0.11
CA SER A 548 -39.44 17.15 -0.57
C SER A 548 -38.60 18.41 -0.34
N GLY A 549 -37.85 18.49 0.77
CA GLY A 549 -36.97 19.60 1.12
C GLY A 549 -35.58 19.55 0.48
N LEU A 550 -35.21 18.47 -0.21
CA LEU A 550 -33.90 18.28 -0.84
C LEU A 550 -33.85 18.93 -2.23
N THR A 551 -33.95 20.26 -2.27
CA THR A 551 -34.01 21.04 -3.52
C THR A 551 -32.78 20.90 -4.41
N GLN A 552 -31.63 20.46 -3.88
CA GLN A 552 -30.40 20.20 -4.63
C GLN A 552 -30.27 18.76 -5.17
N LEU A 553 -31.23 17.89 -4.87
CA LEU A 553 -31.18 16.48 -5.25
C LEU A 553 -31.33 16.31 -6.76
N THR A 554 -30.26 15.87 -7.42
CA THR A 554 -30.24 15.67 -8.88
C THR A 554 -30.40 14.21 -9.29
N LYS A 555 -30.13 13.28 -8.38
CA LYS A 555 -30.19 11.84 -8.63
C LYS A 555 -30.82 11.09 -7.47
N LEU A 556 -31.83 10.29 -7.79
CA LEU A 556 -32.54 9.45 -6.84
C LEU A 556 -32.61 8.03 -7.38
N VAL A 557 -32.13 7.06 -6.58
CA VAL A 557 -32.21 5.64 -6.89
C VAL A 557 -32.93 4.93 -5.75
N LEU A 558 -34.05 4.29 -6.06
CA LEU A 558 -34.86 3.50 -5.14
C LEU A 558 -34.89 2.07 -5.65
N GLY A 559 -34.32 1.13 -4.89
CA GLY A 559 -34.26 -0.28 -5.23
C GLY A 559 -34.85 -1.14 -4.12
N GLY A 560 -35.63 -2.16 -4.49
CA GLY A 560 -36.22 -3.13 -3.57
C GLY A 560 -37.71 -2.97 -3.33
N THR A 561 -38.34 -4.03 -2.83
CA THR A 561 -39.80 -4.14 -2.58
C THR A 561 -40.29 -3.43 -1.33
N HIS A 562 -39.38 -2.97 -0.48
CA HIS A 562 -39.71 -2.40 0.84
C HIS A 562 -39.29 -0.94 0.98
N VAL A 563 -39.05 -0.21 -0.12
CA VAL A 563 -39.01 1.25 -0.07
C VAL A 563 -40.45 1.74 -0.10
N ILE A 564 -40.92 2.37 0.97
CA ILE A 564 -42.27 2.90 1.15
C ILE A 564 -42.19 4.43 1.06
N VAL A 565 -43.17 5.05 0.41
CA VAL A 565 -43.25 6.51 0.29
C VAL A 565 -44.50 6.97 1.02
N GLU A 566 -44.33 7.88 1.97
CA GLU A 566 -45.47 8.45 2.71
C GLU A 566 -46.40 9.25 1.78
N GLU A 567 -47.69 9.24 2.11
CA GLU A 567 -48.68 10.03 1.40
C GLU A 567 -48.37 11.53 1.55
N GLY A 568 -48.33 12.26 0.43
CA GLY A 568 -48.02 13.69 0.40
C GLY A 568 -46.55 14.07 0.16
N VAL A 569 -45.62 13.10 0.13
CA VAL A 569 -44.22 13.36 -0.29
C VAL A 569 -44.16 13.82 -1.74
N GLN A 570 -43.43 14.89 -2.01
CA GLN A 570 -43.23 15.44 -3.36
C GLN A 570 -41.78 15.26 -3.80
N LEU A 571 -41.57 14.65 -4.97
CA LEU A 571 -40.22 14.53 -5.54
C LEU A 571 -39.67 15.92 -5.94
N PRO A 572 -38.42 16.25 -5.57
CA PRO A 572 -37.79 17.50 -5.98
C PRO A 572 -37.76 17.67 -7.52
N PRO A 573 -38.25 18.80 -8.07
CA PRO A 573 -38.22 19.06 -9.52
C PRO A 573 -36.82 19.12 -10.14
N SER A 574 -35.77 19.23 -9.30
CA SER A 574 -34.36 19.25 -9.68
C SER A 574 -33.80 17.87 -10.06
N ILE A 575 -34.54 16.79 -9.83
CA ILE A 575 -34.13 15.43 -10.20
C ILE A 575 -33.97 15.34 -11.73
N ARG A 576 -32.77 14.93 -12.14
CA ARG A 576 -32.40 14.63 -13.53
C ARG A 576 -32.33 13.14 -13.81
N HIS A 577 -31.92 12.37 -12.81
CA HIS A 577 -31.79 10.92 -12.88
C HIS A 577 -32.67 10.25 -11.84
N LEU A 578 -33.70 9.52 -12.28
CA LEU A 578 -34.57 8.74 -11.42
C LEU A 578 -34.45 7.25 -11.77
N ALA A 579 -34.20 6.42 -10.76
CA ALA A 579 -34.20 4.98 -10.89
C ALA A 579 -35.11 4.35 -9.85
N ILE A 580 -36.05 3.51 -10.29
CA ILE A 580 -37.00 2.79 -9.44
C ILE A 580 -36.97 1.32 -9.85
N ILE A 581 -36.57 0.45 -8.93
CA ILE A 581 -36.29 -0.96 -9.20
C ILE A 581 -37.00 -1.81 -8.15
N GLY A 582 -37.89 -2.72 -8.53
CA GLY A 582 -38.54 -3.68 -7.63
C GLY A 582 -39.58 -3.09 -6.67
N HIS A 583 -40.10 -1.89 -6.95
CA HIS A 583 -41.12 -1.21 -6.13
C HIS A 583 -42.54 -1.75 -6.38
N GLN A 584 -43.41 -1.73 -5.35
CA GLN A 584 -44.83 -2.10 -5.48
C GLN A 584 -45.63 -1.06 -6.29
N ASP A 585 -46.67 -1.52 -7.00
CA ASP A 585 -47.38 -0.79 -8.06
C ASP A 585 -48.24 0.40 -7.57
N ASP A 586 -48.70 0.40 -6.32
CA ASP A 586 -49.58 1.44 -5.76
C ASP A 586 -48.81 2.66 -5.18
N SER A 587 -47.62 2.95 -5.69
CA SER A 587 -46.75 4.01 -5.16
C SER A 587 -47.29 5.42 -5.46
N PRO A 588 -47.35 6.33 -4.47
CA PRO A 588 -47.78 7.73 -4.66
C PRO A 588 -46.81 8.55 -5.54
N LEU A 589 -45.69 7.97 -5.98
CA LEU A 589 -44.70 8.60 -6.86
C LEU A 589 -45.11 8.65 -8.33
N GLN A 590 -45.95 7.73 -8.80
CA GLN A 590 -46.26 7.59 -10.23
C GLN A 590 -46.88 8.87 -10.85
N PRO A 591 -47.86 9.55 -10.19
CA PRO A 591 -48.41 10.81 -10.72
C PRO A 591 -47.40 11.97 -10.77
N GLN A 592 -46.31 11.88 -9.99
CA GLN A 592 -45.33 12.95 -9.82
C GLN A 592 -44.26 12.98 -10.92
N LEU A 593 -44.17 11.96 -11.77
CA LEU A 593 -43.28 12.00 -12.95
C LEU A 593 -43.56 13.21 -13.85
N SER A 594 -44.82 13.61 -13.92
CA SER A 594 -45.29 14.78 -14.67
C SER A 594 -44.65 16.09 -14.20
N SER A 595 -44.35 16.21 -12.90
CA SER A 595 -43.81 17.43 -12.28
C SER A 595 -42.29 17.52 -12.32
N LEU A 596 -41.59 16.44 -12.70
CA LEU A 596 -40.13 16.39 -12.81
C LEU A 596 -39.62 17.01 -14.12
N THR A 597 -39.68 18.34 -14.21
CA THR A 597 -39.34 19.09 -15.44
C THR A 597 -37.88 18.98 -15.90
N CYS A 598 -36.96 18.57 -15.03
CA CYS A 598 -35.54 18.40 -15.32
C CYS A 598 -35.13 16.95 -15.65
N LEU A 599 -36.07 16.00 -15.64
CA LEU A 599 -35.77 14.58 -15.80
C LEU A 599 -35.22 14.27 -17.20
N ASP A 600 -33.99 13.76 -17.26
CA ASP A 600 -33.31 13.37 -18.50
C ASP A 600 -33.07 11.86 -18.60
N THR A 601 -33.04 11.17 -17.46
CA THR A 601 -32.75 9.74 -17.35
C THR A 601 -33.77 9.07 -16.42
N LEU A 602 -34.40 8.01 -16.93
CA LEU A 602 -35.36 7.20 -16.19
C LEU A 602 -34.97 5.72 -16.28
N VAL A 603 -34.90 5.06 -15.13
CA VAL A 603 -34.64 3.63 -15.01
C VAL A 603 -35.80 2.99 -14.27
N VAL A 604 -36.45 2.00 -14.87
CA VAL A 604 -37.56 1.26 -14.26
C VAL A 604 -37.31 -0.24 -14.40
N GLY A 605 -37.08 -0.90 -13.27
CA GLY A 605 -36.74 -2.34 -13.17
C GLY A 605 -37.72 -3.13 -12.31
N HIS A 606 -38.06 -4.38 -12.65
CA HIS A 606 -38.88 -5.29 -11.82
C HIS A 606 -40.19 -4.74 -11.19
N THR A 607 -40.85 -3.72 -11.76
CA THR A 607 -42.14 -3.17 -11.26
C THR A 607 -43.31 -3.57 -12.17
N THR A 608 -44.44 -4.05 -11.63
CA THR A 608 -45.53 -4.65 -12.43
C THR A 608 -46.61 -3.68 -12.96
N GLY A 609 -46.48 -2.36 -12.83
CA GLY A 609 -47.60 -1.48 -13.20
C GLY A 609 -47.27 0.00 -13.31
N TRP A 610 -46.07 0.40 -12.89
CA TRP A 610 -45.70 1.79 -12.64
C TRP A 610 -45.77 2.74 -13.85
N LEU A 611 -45.77 2.20 -15.08
CA LEU A 611 -45.87 2.98 -16.31
C LEU A 611 -47.12 2.64 -17.15
N LYS A 612 -48.10 1.90 -16.59
CA LYS A 612 -49.33 1.52 -17.33
C LYS A 612 -50.23 2.73 -17.62
N ASP A 613 -50.34 3.65 -16.66
CA ASP A 613 -51.28 4.77 -16.71
C ASP A 613 -50.59 6.15 -16.71
N VAL A 614 -49.34 6.23 -17.16
CA VAL A 614 -48.68 7.53 -17.35
C VAL A 614 -49.27 8.16 -18.61
N GLY A 615 -50.48 8.70 -18.47
CA GLY A 615 -51.16 9.51 -19.47
C GLY A 615 -50.25 10.67 -19.85
N VAL A 616 -49.72 10.60 -21.07
CA VAL A 616 -49.22 11.70 -21.90
C VAL A 616 -48.62 12.86 -21.08
N CYS A 617 -47.51 12.62 -20.38
CA CYS A 617 -46.72 13.71 -19.84
C CYS A 617 -45.81 14.23 -20.94
N THR A 618 -46.09 15.45 -21.43
CA THR A 618 -45.18 16.23 -22.28
C THR A 618 -43.75 16.32 -21.70
N THR A 619 -43.63 16.19 -20.38
CA THR A 619 -42.38 16.10 -19.61
C THR A 619 -41.49 14.91 -20.03
N LEU A 620 -42.07 13.74 -20.38
CA LEU A 620 -41.31 12.57 -20.81
C LEU A 620 -40.73 12.71 -22.22
N GLY A 621 -41.27 13.61 -23.07
CA GLY A 621 -40.75 13.86 -24.42
C GLY A 621 -39.31 14.42 -24.43
N ARG A 622 -38.81 14.91 -23.29
CA ARG A 622 -37.44 15.41 -23.10
C ARG A 622 -36.45 14.36 -22.60
N LEU A 623 -36.94 13.16 -22.30
CA LEU A 623 -36.11 12.08 -21.80
C LEU A 623 -35.06 11.72 -22.85
N THR A 624 -33.79 11.74 -22.45
CA THR A 624 -32.67 11.38 -23.33
C THR A 624 -32.27 9.92 -23.17
N ARG A 625 -32.55 9.34 -21.99
CA ARG A 625 -32.22 7.94 -21.66
C ARG A 625 -33.34 7.24 -20.89
N LEU A 626 -33.70 6.06 -21.38
CA LEU A 626 -34.69 5.18 -20.76
C LEU A 626 -34.10 3.77 -20.61
N GLU A 627 -34.17 3.23 -19.40
CA GLU A 627 -33.88 1.83 -19.12
C GLU A 627 -35.16 1.19 -18.57
N TYR A 628 -35.65 0.14 -19.23
CA TYR A 628 -36.96 -0.43 -18.97
C TYR A 628 -36.91 -1.96 -18.95
N GLU A 629 -37.37 -2.56 -17.85
CA GLU A 629 -37.39 -4.01 -17.68
C GLU A 629 -38.80 -4.57 -17.78
N ARG A 630 -39.22 -4.93 -19.01
CA ARG A 630 -40.50 -5.63 -19.24
C ARG A 630 -40.52 -6.33 -20.60
N LEU A 631 -41.36 -7.36 -20.68
CA LEU A 631 -41.62 -8.18 -21.88
C LEU A 631 -42.39 -7.45 -23.00
N ALA A 632 -43.08 -6.33 -22.74
CA ALA A 632 -43.86 -5.61 -23.76
C ALA A 632 -43.51 -4.12 -23.78
N LEU A 633 -43.34 -3.57 -24.98
CA LEU A 633 -43.11 -2.14 -25.17
C LEU A 633 -44.42 -1.38 -25.02
N PRO A 634 -44.52 -0.40 -24.12
CA PRO A 634 -45.73 0.38 -23.96
C PRO A 634 -45.97 1.31 -25.15
N ASP A 635 -47.25 1.47 -25.55
CA ASP A 635 -47.66 2.28 -26.70
C ASP A 635 -47.23 3.74 -26.60
N TRP A 636 -47.14 4.30 -25.38
CA TRP A 636 -46.72 5.67 -25.16
C TRP A 636 -45.25 5.94 -25.50
N MET A 637 -44.42 4.90 -25.65
CA MET A 637 -43.01 5.04 -26.01
C MET A 637 -42.82 5.75 -27.36
N ALA A 638 -43.80 5.64 -28.26
CA ALA A 638 -43.83 6.35 -29.53
C ALA A 638 -43.79 7.89 -29.38
N HIS A 639 -44.11 8.42 -28.19
CA HIS A 639 -44.08 9.85 -27.90
C HIS A 639 -42.73 10.36 -27.38
N LEU A 640 -41.75 9.47 -27.12
CA LEU A 640 -40.40 9.83 -26.63
C LEU A 640 -39.46 10.25 -27.78
N THR A 641 -39.85 11.24 -28.57
CA THR A 641 -39.10 11.63 -29.78
C THR A 641 -37.69 12.19 -29.50
N GLY A 642 -37.43 12.67 -28.28
CA GLY A 642 -36.12 13.14 -27.81
C GLY A 642 -35.17 12.04 -27.31
N LEU A 643 -35.61 10.78 -27.27
CA LEU A 643 -34.85 9.67 -26.70
C LEU A 643 -33.61 9.34 -27.55
N GLN A 644 -32.44 9.37 -26.93
CA GLN A 644 -31.17 9.05 -27.58
C GLN A 644 -30.67 7.65 -27.22
N HIS A 645 -31.00 7.19 -26.01
CA HIS A 645 -30.56 5.92 -25.45
C HIS A 645 -31.75 5.12 -24.91
N LEU A 646 -31.91 3.89 -25.40
CA LEU A 646 -32.91 2.94 -24.92
C LEU A 646 -32.23 1.63 -24.51
N ALA A 647 -32.49 1.17 -23.29
CA ALA A 647 -32.11 -0.16 -22.84
C ALA A 647 -33.37 -0.94 -22.42
N LEU A 648 -33.53 -2.12 -22.99
CA LEU A 648 -34.62 -3.04 -22.67
C LEU A 648 -34.05 -4.27 -21.99
N HIS A 649 -34.60 -4.60 -20.83
CA HIS A 649 -34.12 -5.67 -19.96
C HIS A 649 -35.19 -6.76 -19.77
N GLY A 650 -34.77 -8.01 -19.56
CA GLY A 650 -35.67 -9.11 -19.16
C GLY A 650 -36.50 -9.75 -20.28
N ILE A 651 -35.99 -9.80 -21.51
CA ILE A 651 -36.67 -10.41 -22.66
C ILE A 651 -36.51 -11.95 -22.60
N TYR A 652 -37.15 -12.60 -21.61
CA TYR A 652 -37.09 -14.04 -21.42
C TYR A 652 -38.18 -14.74 -22.23
N GLU A 653 -37.82 -15.46 -23.30
CA GLU A 653 -38.81 -16.27 -24.01
C GLU A 653 -38.23 -17.62 -24.42
N ASP A 654 -38.70 -18.68 -23.76
CA ASP A 654 -38.52 -20.08 -24.15
C ASP A 654 -39.46 -20.49 -25.32
N ASP A 655 -40.28 -19.57 -25.84
CA ASP A 655 -41.36 -19.87 -26.80
C ASP A 655 -41.27 -18.99 -28.08
N THR A 656 -41.01 -19.63 -29.22
CA THR A 656 -40.87 -19.01 -30.55
C THR A 656 -42.04 -18.12 -30.98
N PHE A 657 -43.26 -18.37 -30.48
CA PHE A 657 -44.44 -17.57 -30.83
C PHE A 657 -44.41 -16.17 -30.19
N ARG A 658 -43.92 -16.07 -28.97
CA ARG A 658 -43.85 -14.78 -28.24
C ARG A 658 -42.72 -13.91 -28.77
N ALA A 659 -41.62 -14.51 -29.26
CA ALA A 659 -40.48 -13.78 -29.82
C ALA A 659 -40.87 -13.04 -31.10
N ALA A 660 -41.70 -13.66 -31.93
CA ALA A 660 -42.27 -13.01 -33.12
C ALA A 660 -43.32 -11.92 -32.79
N ALA A 661 -43.95 -11.97 -31.62
CA ALA A 661 -44.83 -10.90 -31.15
C ALA A 661 -44.02 -9.72 -30.59
N PHE A 662 -42.96 -10.00 -29.83
CA PHE A 662 -42.01 -9.00 -29.34
C PHE A 662 -41.30 -8.27 -30.50
N GLU A 663 -40.82 -8.99 -31.51
CA GLU A 663 -40.18 -8.37 -32.69
C GLU A 663 -41.14 -7.43 -33.45
N ARG A 664 -42.45 -7.77 -33.52
CA ARG A 664 -43.48 -6.90 -34.11
C ARG A 664 -43.76 -5.65 -33.26
N GLN A 665 -43.79 -5.79 -31.93
CA GLN A 665 -43.94 -4.65 -31.02
C GLN A 665 -42.71 -3.73 -31.05
N LEU A 666 -41.52 -4.32 -31.09
CA LEU A 666 -40.25 -3.62 -31.25
C LEU A 666 -40.22 -2.83 -32.56
N ALA A 667 -40.67 -3.43 -33.66
CA ALA A 667 -40.80 -2.75 -34.95
C ALA A 667 -41.75 -1.55 -34.90
N GLY A 668 -42.95 -1.75 -34.31
CA GLY A 668 -43.98 -0.71 -34.21
C GLY A 668 -43.61 0.44 -33.26
N GLY A 669 -42.86 0.17 -32.19
CA GLY A 669 -42.43 1.20 -31.23
C GLY A 669 -41.21 1.98 -31.69
N LEU A 670 -40.19 1.29 -32.21
CA LEU A 670 -38.92 1.91 -32.59
C LEU A 670 -39.04 2.85 -33.79
N GLN A 671 -39.97 2.62 -34.73
CA GLN A 671 -40.16 3.49 -35.92
C GLN A 671 -40.45 4.96 -35.57
N HIS A 672 -40.96 5.23 -34.36
CA HIS A 672 -41.28 6.57 -33.88
C HIS A 672 -40.11 7.23 -33.11
N LEU A 673 -39.07 6.47 -32.74
CA LEU A 673 -37.88 6.94 -32.02
C LEU A 673 -36.77 7.39 -32.97
N ILE A 674 -37.06 8.36 -33.82
CA ILE A 674 -36.13 8.86 -34.86
C ILE A 674 -34.84 9.50 -34.30
N GLY A 675 -34.83 9.88 -33.02
CA GLY A 675 -33.67 10.43 -32.31
C GLY A 675 -32.73 9.37 -31.72
N LEU A 676 -33.10 8.09 -31.78
CA LEU A 676 -32.37 7.02 -31.12
C LEU A 676 -31.01 6.78 -31.78
N THR A 677 -29.94 6.95 -31.00
CA THR A 677 -28.56 6.69 -31.45
C THR A 677 -28.03 5.35 -30.93
N SER A 678 -28.74 4.77 -29.96
CA SER A 678 -28.19 3.74 -29.09
C SER A 678 -29.30 2.83 -28.55
N LEU A 679 -29.23 1.53 -28.87
CA LEU A 679 -30.17 0.51 -28.41
C LEU A 679 -29.43 -0.66 -27.76
N LEU A 680 -29.83 -1.00 -26.53
CA LEU A 680 -29.39 -2.19 -25.81
C LEU A 680 -30.58 -3.14 -25.60
N LEU A 681 -30.44 -4.38 -26.03
CA LEU A 681 -31.41 -5.45 -25.79
C LEU A 681 -30.72 -6.52 -24.93
N ALA A 682 -31.11 -6.59 -23.66
CA ALA A 682 -30.53 -7.51 -22.70
C ALA A 682 -31.39 -8.77 -22.50
N ASN A 683 -30.70 -9.91 -22.44
CA ASN A 683 -31.26 -11.26 -22.41
C ASN A 683 -32.10 -11.64 -23.64
N TYR A 684 -31.86 -11.02 -24.80
CA TYR A 684 -32.57 -11.32 -26.06
C TYR A 684 -31.73 -12.20 -27.00
N GLN A 685 -32.34 -13.25 -27.54
CA GLN A 685 -31.77 -14.07 -28.63
C GLN A 685 -32.61 -13.90 -29.91
N PRO A 686 -32.03 -13.38 -31.01
CA PRO A 686 -32.77 -13.24 -32.25
C PRO A 686 -33.08 -14.60 -32.89
N LEU A 687 -34.35 -14.79 -33.32
CA LEU A 687 -34.85 -16.04 -33.89
C LEU A 687 -34.06 -16.54 -35.12
N SER A 688 -33.52 -15.63 -35.92
CA SER A 688 -32.79 -15.92 -37.16
C SER A 688 -31.26 -15.95 -37.00
N GLY A 689 -30.73 -15.68 -35.79
CA GLY A 689 -29.30 -15.43 -35.57
C GLY A 689 -28.78 -14.10 -36.14
N SER A 690 -29.65 -13.32 -36.79
CA SER A 690 -29.39 -11.98 -37.32
C SER A 690 -30.30 -10.92 -36.69
N PRO A 691 -29.88 -9.63 -36.63
CA PRO A 691 -30.71 -8.56 -36.09
C PRO A 691 -32.09 -8.51 -36.78
N PRO A 692 -33.19 -8.21 -36.05
CA PRO A 692 -34.50 -8.04 -36.66
C PRO A 692 -34.44 -7.07 -37.86
N PRO A 693 -35.03 -7.42 -39.03
CA PRO A 693 -35.02 -6.55 -40.22
C PRO A 693 -35.60 -5.17 -39.96
N THR A 694 -36.46 -5.06 -38.95
CA THR A 694 -37.14 -3.84 -38.51
C THR A 694 -36.19 -2.81 -37.91
N LEU A 695 -34.99 -3.21 -37.47
CA LEU A 695 -33.93 -2.29 -37.05
C LEU A 695 -33.27 -1.54 -38.21
N ALA A 696 -33.43 -2.02 -39.46
CA ALA A 696 -32.89 -1.35 -40.64
C ALA A 696 -33.54 0.03 -40.91
N GLY A 697 -34.72 0.29 -40.35
CA GLY A 697 -35.41 1.59 -40.42
C GLY A 697 -34.82 2.69 -39.52
N LEU A 698 -33.96 2.34 -38.56
CA LEU A 698 -33.32 3.28 -37.64
C LEU A 698 -32.00 3.81 -38.20
N SER A 699 -32.08 4.65 -39.25
CA SER A 699 -30.91 5.19 -39.97
C SER A 699 -29.87 5.93 -39.12
N ARG A 700 -30.23 6.37 -37.90
CA ARG A 700 -29.34 7.08 -36.96
C ARG A 700 -28.76 6.21 -35.85
N LEU A 701 -29.12 4.93 -35.80
CA LEU A 701 -28.62 4.00 -34.80
C LEU A 701 -27.13 3.76 -35.01
N GLN A 702 -26.30 4.37 -34.18
CA GLN A 702 -24.85 4.24 -34.26
C GLN A 702 -24.35 3.01 -33.51
N ARG A 703 -25.15 2.52 -32.57
CA ARG A 703 -24.74 1.49 -31.63
C ARG A 703 -25.93 0.59 -31.27
N LEU A 704 -25.75 -0.70 -31.50
CA LEU A 704 -26.71 -1.75 -31.23
C LEU A 704 -25.99 -2.87 -30.48
N CYS A 705 -26.53 -3.27 -29.33
CA CYS A 705 -25.94 -4.33 -28.53
C CYS A 705 -26.99 -5.37 -28.13
N PHE A 706 -26.64 -6.64 -28.33
CA PHE A 706 -27.40 -7.80 -27.89
C PHE A 706 -26.62 -8.48 -26.76
N LEU A 707 -27.22 -8.57 -25.58
CA LEU A 707 -26.62 -9.35 -24.48
C LEU A 707 -27.37 -10.67 -24.37
N ALA A 708 -26.70 -11.77 -24.72
CA ALA A 708 -27.18 -13.13 -24.47
C ALA A 708 -26.78 -13.56 -23.05
N GLN A 709 -27.59 -14.43 -22.43
CA GLN A 709 -27.45 -14.84 -21.02
C GLN A 709 -26.07 -15.44 -20.66
N GLU A 710 -25.36 -16.03 -21.63
CA GLU A 710 -24.03 -16.67 -21.44
C GLU A 710 -22.90 -16.18 -22.39
N GLY A 711 -23.14 -15.11 -23.17
CA GLY A 711 -22.18 -14.60 -24.16
C GLY A 711 -21.20 -13.56 -23.60
N PRO A 712 -20.00 -13.37 -24.18
CA PRO A 712 -19.06 -12.35 -23.72
C PRO A 712 -19.63 -10.94 -23.95
N LEU A 713 -19.56 -10.09 -22.92
CA LEU A 713 -19.92 -8.68 -22.95
C LEU A 713 -19.01 -7.90 -23.94
N PRO A 714 -19.56 -7.22 -24.96
CA PRO A 714 -18.80 -6.32 -25.81
C PRO A 714 -18.46 -5.02 -25.07
N LEU A 715 -17.21 -4.56 -25.16
CA LEU A 715 -16.79 -3.28 -24.58
C LEU A 715 -17.36 -2.10 -25.37
N GLY A 716 -18.02 -1.19 -24.65
CA GLY A 716 -18.56 0.04 -25.20
C GLY A 716 -19.14 0.97 -24.13
N PRO A 717 -19.73 2.10 -24.52
CA PRO A 717 -20.30 3.11 -23.60
C PRO A 717 -21.49 2.61 -22.77
N TYR A 718 -21.91 1.37 -23.01
CA TYR A 718 -22.99 0.65 -22.33
C TYR A 718 -22.60 0.06 -20.98
N SER A 719 -21.32 0.11 -20.61
CA SER A 719 -20.83 -0.39 -19.32
C SER A 719 -21.45 0.34 -18.12
N ALA A 720 -21.90 1.59 -18.29
CA ALA A 720 -22.65 2.31 -17.27
C ALA A 720 -24.09 1.79 -17.09
N SER A 721 -24.73 1.25 -18.14
CA SER A 721 -26.06 0.62 -18.11
C SER A 721 -26.06 -0.76 -17.43
N LEU A 722 -24.90 -1.43 -17.39
CA LEU A 722 -24.75 -2.72 -16.72
C LEU A 722 -24.92 -2.64 -15.20
N ARG A 723 -24.84 -1.43 -14.60
CA ARG A 723 -25.03 -1.22 -13.15
C ARG A 723 -26.43 -1.65 -12.66
N VAL A 724 -27.40 -1.72 -13.56
CA VAL A 724 -28.81 -2.06 -13.28
C VAL A 724 -29.12 -3.53 -13.62
N LEU A 725 -28.37 -4.11 -14.56
CA LEU A 725 -28.52 -5.50 -14.96
C LEU A 725 -27.86 -6.42 -13.93
N GLY A 726 -28.64 -7.24 -13.25
CA GLY A 726 -28.17 -8.40 -12.49
C GLY A 726 -27.47 -9.44 -13.38
N ALA A 727 -26.37 -9.07 -14.05
CA ALA A 727 -25.63 -9.93 -14.96
C ALA A 727 -24.97 -11.06 -14.15
N SER A 728 -25.13 -12.30 -14.61
CA SER A 728 -24.57 -13.47 -13.94
C SER A 728 -23.03 -13.39 -13.91
N ALA A 729 -22.42 -13.85 -12.82
CA ALA A 729 -20.95 -13.90 -12.67
C ALA A 729 -20.26 -14.67 -13.82
N ALA A 730 -20.96 -15.61 -14.44
CA ALA A 730 -20.49 -16.38 -15.60
C ALA A 730 -20.29 -15.51 -16.87
N CYS A 731 -21.09 -14.45 -17.02
CA CYS A 731 -21.01 -13.53 -18.16
C CYS A 731 -19.85 -12.53 -18.00
N LEU A 732 -19.61 -12.06 -16.77
CA LEU A 732 -18.50 -11.16 -16.42
C LEU A 732 -17.12 -11.83 -16.52
N THR A 733 -17.01 -13.08 -16.06
CA THR A 733 -15.73 -13.82 -16.02
C THR A 733 -15.21 -14.23 -17.41
N ARG A 734 -16.08 -14.32 -18.42
CA ARG A 734 -15.69 -14.69 -19.79
C ARG A 734 -15.23 -13.51 -20.66
N SER A 735 -15.40 -12.26 -20.22
CA SER A 735 -14.90 -11.07 -20.93
C SER A 735 -13.59 -10.56 -20.33
N THR A 736 -12.46 -11.04 -20.85
CA THR A 736 -11.09 -10.63 -20.46
C THR A 736 -10.84 -9.11 -20.53
N ALA A 737 -11.56 -8.41 -21.42
CA ALA A 737 -11.43 -6.97 -21.59
C ALA A 737 -12.27 -6.17 -20.57
N LEU A 738 -13.29 -6.77 -19.95
CA LEU A 738 -14.11 -6.11 -18.92
C LEU A 738 -13.37 -6.09 -17.57
N LEU A 739 -12.58 -7.11 -17.24
CA LEU A 739 -11.70 -7.14 -16.05
C LEU A 739 -10.75 -5.93 -15.99
N ALA A 740 -10.30 -5.42 -17.14
CA ALA A 740 -9.48 -4.21 -17.22
C ALA A 740 -10.30 -2.91 -17.04
N ALA A 741 -11.58 -2.89 -17.42
CA ALA A 741 -12.50 -1.77 -17.23
C ALA A 741 -13.19 -1.77 -15.85
N CYS A 742 -13.26 -2.92 -15.17
CA CYS A 742 -13.80 -3.08 -13.81
C CYS A 742 -13.00 -2.29 -12.76
N VAL A 743 -11.74 -1.92 -13.05
CA VAL A 743 -10.95 -0.99 -12.23
C VAL A 743 -11.59 0.41 -12.15
N SER A 744 -12.52 0.73 -13.06
CA SER A 744 -13.33 1.97 -13.04
C SER A 744 -14.75 1.78 -12.50
N LEU A 745 -15.14 0.56 -12.09
CA LEU A 745 -16.44 0.21 -11.49
C LEU A 745 -16.23 -0.17 -10.01
N GLU A 746 -15.94 0.84 -9.19
CA GLU A 746 -15.47 0.69 -7.81
C GLU A 746 -16.50 0.18 -6.77
N HIS A 747 -17.62 -0.48 -7.14
CA HIS A 747 -18.67 -0.80 -6.15
C HIS A 747 -19.55 -2.04 -6.41
N TRP A 748 -19.14 -3.01 -7.23
CA TRP A 748 -20.08 -4.07 -7.66
C TRP A 748 -19.58 -5.51 -7.68
N VAL A 749 -18.66 -5.90 -6.80
CA VAL A 749 -18.34 -7.33 -6.62
C VAL A 749 -18.42 -7.73 -5.15
N LEU A 750 -19.64 -7.83 -4.67
CA LEU A 750 -20.04 -8.80 -3.66
C LEU A 750 -21.39 -9.34 -4.14
N ASP A 751 -21.37 -10.45 -4.85
CA ASP A 751 -22.29 -11.59 -4.73
C ASP A 751 -21.52 -12.81 -5.25
#